data_AF-A0A7R8ZT72-F1
#
_entry.id   AF-A0A7R8ZT72-F1
#
_cell.length_a   1.000
_cell.length_b   1.000
_cell.length_c   1.000
_cell.angle_alpha   90.00
_cell.angle_beta   90.00
_cell.angle_gamma   90.00
#
_symmetry.space_group_name_H-M   'P 1'
#
loop_
_entity.id
_entity.type
_entity.pdbx_description
1 polymer ?
#
loop_
_entity_poly.entity_id
_entity_poly.type
_entity_poly.pdbx_seq_one_letter_code
_entity_poly.pdbx_strand_id
1 'polypeptide(L)'
;MGCLGETGSFVVGSNLELWLRQVRRHIHAHPELGFQEHKTAAFIEEKLDQIGVRDHKRIAETGVLAKIPGVQDENAVALRADMDALPLPEKTGLLFSSTIPGVMHACGHDGHVAMLLGAASLLHNTPLPGPVVLLFQPAEEKGTGARRVIAEGGLEGVEAIFSGHIDTRFPMGTLTVDEGIICSWADPFEIEVRGKSGHASRPQEAKDAIVAAADLVISMQNLVSRIVDPRRSAVVTVGLLQAGIAQNIIAEQAVLQGTIRSNHGKTRSDVLSGLERIVRCTASKHEVDMSLQFVNGLPAVVNDTAMAKLCRSVAQNTQGVHDVMSQGGPSLGSEDFSYYLREVPGAMVRFGAACQTPAGVAHSSTYDFCEDVLAVGAAWYANIALQWFAEAGAKTEKGEKNAEKRGIVASGHGLTSRAAAIMLREGGNAFDAIVAAGFASTVVEQTLTSLGGGGFLLGHSADKGQSLFFDFFVDTPGKGRRGGRNNLDFYPVLVQFSGTPQSFNIGLGSVAVPGVTAGLIHTHKRLGRMPIREVVAPAVEYAKGHPLNQFQASFLQLLQPIVTRAAFGRKLYEGPDGFIQENQILQNRALADFLLLLVEDGGASFYRGEIGRQISQDMQENGGLLSLADLMGYRVRERKPLRSVYRGYELLTAPPPSMGGALIAYSLAINERQKEDSLRWGSGKHLLWTLALMSRVEKVRKALVEQGKPVVSLVAGQDDANFEMPDRLFSRGTTHVSVSDRWGNCAAMTCSNGEGSGYFAPGTGVMLNNMMGEDDLHPLGFHSSPAGERVGSMMAPSLLLRDNKVELVLGSGGSKRIRTTMTQVITQIIDFKKSLVEAVNAPRLYYDGSCMQVEPGYTSEALAALPVE
;
A
#
# COMPACT_ATOMS: atom_id res chain seq x y z
N MET A 1 23.22 -22.06 -33.56
CA MET A 1 22.30 -21.45 -32.58
C MET A 1 22.18 -22.45 -31.43
N GLY A 2 22.20 -22.01 -30.17
CA GLY A 2 22.36 -22.90 -29.01
C GLY A 2 21.32 -24.03 -28.95
N CYS A 3 21.66 -25.11 -28.26
CA CYS A 3 20.76 -26.24 -28.02
C CYS A 3 20.53 -26.39 -26.51
N LEU A 4 19.38 -26.93 -26.12
CA LEU A 4 19.20 -27.49 -24.77
C LEU A 4 20.24 -28.61 -24.58
N GLY A 5 21.11 -28.48 -23.58
CA GLY A 5 22.07 -29.52 -23.24
C GLY A 5 21.39 -30.76 -22.66
N GLU A 6 22.15 -31.84 -22.44
CA GLU A 6 21.65 -33.11 -21.85
C GLU A 6 21.00 -32.92 -20.46
N THR A 7 21.28 -31.80 -19.79
CA THR A 7 20.76 -31.39 -18.49
C THR A 7 19.48 -30.54 -18.55
N GLY A 8 19.00 -30.18 -19.75
CA GLY A 8 17.85 -29.27 -19.92
C GLY A 8 18.17 -27.78 -19.73
N SER A 9 19.44 -27.40 -19.62
CA SER A 9 19.90 -26.00 -19.55
C SER A 9 20.38 -25.49 -20.91
N PHE A 10 20.17 -24.22 -21.21
CA PHE A 10 20.71 -23.59 -22.41
C PHE A 10 22.23 -23.45 -22.37
N VAL A 11 22.85 -23.72 -23.51
CA VAL A 11 24.27 -23.53 -23.76
C VAL A 11 24.47 -22.58 -24.93
N VAL A 12 25.29 -21.55 -24.72
CA VAL A 12 25.70 -20.63 -25.79
C VAL A 12 26.80 -21.30 -26.61
N GLY A 13 26.50 -21.61 -27.87
CA GLY A 13 27.50 -22.11 -28.82
C GLY A 13 28.40 -21.00 -29.36
N SER A 14 29.56 -21.38 -29.91
CA SER A 14 30.60 -20.46 -30.41
C SER A 14 30.10 -19.37 -31.37
N ASN A 15 29.18 -19.70 -32.28
CA ASN A 15 28.61 -18.72 -33.21
C ASN A 15 27.77 -17.64 -32.51
N LEU A 16 27.01 -18.02 -31.46
CA LEU A 16 26.21 -17.05 -30.69
C LEU A 16 27.14 -16.20 -29.83
N GLU A 17 28.18 -16.78 -29.24
CA GLU A 17 29.19 -16.03 -28.49
C GLU A 17 29.87 -14.94 -29.33
N LEU A 18 30.31 -15.28 -30.55
CA LEU A 18 30.89 -14.30 -31.47
C LEU A 18 29.91 -13.18 -31.84
N TRP A 19 28.63 -13.52 -32.03
CA TRP A 19 27.57 -12.55 -32.30
C TRP A 19 27.32 -11.61 -31.11
N LEU A 20 27.31 -12.13 -29.88
CA LEU A 20 27.17 -11.31 -28.66
C LEU A 20 28.29 -10.27 -28.53
N ARG A 21 29.53 -10.67 -28.82
CA ARG A 21 30.67 -9.73 -28.84
C ARG A 21 30.50 -8.65 -29.90
N GLN A 22 30.01 -9.01 -31.10
CA GLN A 22 29.75 -8.03 -32.15
C GLN A 22 28.66 -7.02 -31.74
N VAL A 23 27.58 -7.49 -31.13
CA VAL A 23 26.49 -6.65 -30.60
C VAL A 23 27.04 -5.67 -29.55
N ARG A 24 27.75 -6.19 -28.54
CA ARG A 24 28.37 -5.36 -27.50
C ARG A 24 29.28 -4.29 -28.12
N ARG A 25 30.24 -4.69 -28.95
CA ARG A 25 31.23 -3.77 -29.55
C ARG A 25 30.58 -2.72 -30.44
N HIS A 26 29.48 -3.05 -31.13
CA HIS A 26 28.71 -2.08 -31.90
C HIS A 26 28.10 -1.01 -31.01
N ILE A 27 27.42 -1.41 -29.92
CA ILE A 27 26.79 -0.48 -28.97
C ILE A 27 27.87 0.35 -28.26
N HIS A 28 28.97 -0.29 -27.83
CA HIS A 28 30.11 0.39 -27.20
C HIS A 28 30.71 1.50 -28.06
N ALA A 29 30.85 1.28 -29.37
CA ALA A 29 31.39 2.26 -30.30
C ALA A 29 30.44 3.43 -30.60
N HIS A 30 29.13 3.29 -30.31
CA HIS A 30 28.09 4.29 -30.59
C HIS A 30 27.22 4.57 -29.36
N PRO A 31 27.81 4.98 -28.22
CA PRO A 31 27.09 5.11 -26.97
C PRO A 31 26.15 6.33 -26.98
N GLU A 32 25.01 6.21 -26.32
CA GLU A 32 24.00 7.27 -26.19
C GLU A 32 23.58 7.45 -24.73
N LEU A 33 23.31 8.70 -24.33
CA LEU A 33 22.94 9.03 -22.94
C LEU A 33 21.48 8.67 -22.63
N GLY A 34 21.16 8.57 -21.33
CA GLY A 34 19.80 8.34 -20.83
C GLY A 34 18.71 9.18 -21.52
N PHE A 35 17.70 8.53 -22.11
CA PHE A 35 16.61 9.09 -22.92
C PHE A 35 17.00 9.63 -24.31
N GLN A 36 18.22 9.38 -24.78
CA GLN A 36 18.70 9.79 -26.10
C GLN A 36 19.12 8.60 -26.97
N GLU A 37 18.86 7.38 -26.51
CA GLU A 37 19.35 6.11 -27.07
C GLU A 37 18.60 5.67 -28.33
N HIS A 38 18.33 6.60 -29.26
CA HIS A 38 17.54 6.34 -30.45
C HIS A 38 18.21 5.34 -31.41
N LYS A 39 19.53 5.42 -31.60
CA LYS A 39 20.26 4.49 -32.47
C LYS A 39 20.41 3.12 -31.82
N THR A 40 20.68 3.10 -30.52
CA THR A 40 20.78 1.87 -29.73
C THR A 40 19.45 1.12 -29.76
N ALA A 41 18.34 1.83 -29.55
CA ALA A 41 17.01 1.26 -29.60
C ALA A 41 16.65 0.73 -31.00
N ALA A 42 17.02 1.45 -32.07
CA ALA A 42 16.83 1.00 -33.45
C ALA A 42 17.66 -0.25 -33.77
N PHE A 43 18.89 -0.31 -33.26
CA PHE A 43 19.76 -1.48 -33.40
C PHE A 43 19.20 -2.69 -32.64
N ILE A 44 18.65 -2.50 -31.44
CA ILE A 44 17.98 -3.55 -30.67
C ILE A 44 16.78 -4.12 -31.44
N GLU A 45 15.91 -3.27 -31.99
CA GLU A 45 14.78 -3.70 -32.83
C GLU A 45 15.25 -4.50 -34.05
N GLU A 46 16.29 -4.02 -34.75
CA GLU A 46 16.88 -4.74 -35.89
C GLU A 46 17.37 -6.14 -35.48
N LYS A 47 17.97 -6.28 -34.28
CA LYS A 47 18.43 -7.57 -33.78
C LYS A 47 17.29 -8.47 -33.33
N LEU A 48 16.24 -7.93 -32.72
CA LEU A 48 15.03 -8.68 -32.39
C LEU A 48 14.35 -9.21 -33.66
N ASP A 49 14.25 -8.39 -34.71
CA ASP A 49 13.74 -8.79 -36.02
C ASP A 49 14.59 -9.90 -36.66
N GLN A 50 15.92 -9.80 -36.56
CA GLN A 50 16.85 -10.84 -37.03
C GLN A 50 16.71 -12.16 -36.27
N ILE A 51 16.41 -12.10 -34.97
CA ILE A 51 16.15 -13.27 -34.14
C ILE A 51 14.79 -13.89 -34.49
N GLY A 52 13.82 -13.07 -34.92
CA GLY A 52 12.43 -13.47 -35.21
C GLY A 52 11.42 -13.02 -34.16
N VAL A 53 11.84 -12.30 -33.12
CA VAL A 53 10.94 -11.70 -32.11
C VAL A 53 10.35 -10.43 -32.70
N ARG A 54 9.14 -10.51 -33.26
CA ARG A 54 8.47 -9.39 -33.97
C ARG A 54 7.51 -8.58 -33.11
N ASP A 55 7.10 -9.10 -31.96
CA ASP A 55 6.24 -8.38 -31.02
C ASP A 55 7.13 -7.50 -30.14
N HIS A 56 7.50 -6.32 -30.66
CA HIS A 56 8.27 -5.32 -29.92
C HIS A 56 7.76 -3.91 -30.21
N LYS A 57 7.95 -3.01 -29.24
CA LYS A 57 7.58 -1.60 -29.32
C LYS A 57 8.50 -0.72 -28.49
N ARG A 58 8.54 0.57 -28.83
CA ARG A 58 9.14 1.60 -27.98
C ARG A 58 8.34 1.80 -26.70
N ILE A 59 9.06 2.07 -25.61
CA ILE A 59 8.51 2.41 -24.28
C ILE A 59 9.46 3.40 -23.59
N ALA A 60 8.94 4.29 -22.74
CA ALA A 60 9.74 5.25 -21.99
C ALA A 60 10.68 6.10 -22.89
N GLU A 61 10.11 6.68 -23.96
CA GLU A 61 10.79 7.39 -25.07
C GLU A 61 11.68 6.51 -25.95
N THR A 62 12.77 5.98 -25.41
CA THR A 62 13.83 5.29 -26.15
C THR A 62 13.95 3.81 -25.79
N GLY A 63 13.34 3.36 -24.69
CA GLY A 63 13.31 1.95 -24.30
C GLY A 63 12.64 1.04 -25.31
N VAL A 64 12.93 -0.26 -25.22
CA VAL A 64 12.33 -1.30 -26.06
C VAL A 64 11.71 -2.38 -25.19
N LEU A 65 10.42 -2.63 -25.38
CA LEU A 65 9.72 -3.77 -24.80
C LEU A 65 9.47 -4.78 -25.91
N ALA A 66 9.91 -6.01 -25.71
CA ALA A 66 9.63 -7.13 -26.62
C ALA A 66 8.98 -8.29 -25.88
N LYS A 67 8.13 -9.05 -26.56
CA LYS A 67 7.42 -10.20 -26.01
C LYS A 67 7.73 -11.45 -26.83
N ILE A 68 8.25 -12.48 -26.16
CA ILE A 68 8.32 -13.83 -26.72
C ILE A 68 7.05 -14.56 -26.27
N PRO A 69 6.19 -15.01 -27.21
CA PRO A 69 4.93 -15.64 -26.85
C PRO A 69 5.16 -17.01 -26.18
N GLY A 70 4.31 -17.32 -25.20
CA GLY A 70 4.20 -18.66 -24.64
C GLY A 70 3.07 -19.46 -25.28
N VAL A 71 2.92 -20.71 -24.84
CA VAL A 71 1.76 -21.57 -25.15
C VAL A 71 0.49 -20.97 -24.53
N GLN A 72 0.62 -20.38 -23.35
CA GLN A 72 -0.40 -19.57 -22.70
C GLN A 72 -0.04 -18.08 -22.81
N ASP A 73 -1.03 -17.21 -22.82
CA ASP A 73 -0.84 -15.75 -22.88
C ASP A 73 -0.96 -15.06 -21.51
N GLU A 74 -0.77 -15.83 -20.43
CA GLU A 74 -0.86 -15.40 -19.04
C GLU A 74 0.40 -15.78 -18.26
N ASN A 75 0.58 -15.21 -17.06
CA ASN A 75 1.71 -15.45 -16.17
C ASN A 75 3.08 -15.13 -16.81
N ALA A 76 3.26 -13.90 -17.30
CA ALA A 76 4.51 -13.54 -17.96
C ALA A 76 5.68 -13.38 -16.97
N VAL A 77 6.90 -13.67 -17.42
CA VAL A 77 8.14 -13.35 -16.69
C VAL A 77 8.93 -12.29 -17.45
N ALA A 78 9.42 -11.27 -16.74
CA ALA A 78 10.20 -10.18 -17.34
C ALA A 78 11.70 -10.35 -17.10
N LEU A 79 12.51 -10.06 -18.12
CA LEU A 79 13.97 -10.01 -18.06
C LEU A 79 14.41 -8.61 -18.47
N ARG A 80 15.23 -7.95 -17.65
CA ARG A 80 15.61 -6.54 -17.83
C ARG A 80 17.10 -6.37 -18.16
N ALA A 81 17.40 -5.44 -19.07
CA ALA A 81 18.74 -4.93 -19.35
C ALA A 81 18.72 -3.41 -19.49
N ASP A 82 19.75 -2.74 -18.98
CA ASP A 82 19.97 -1.31 -19.17
C ASP A 82 20.72 -1.02 -20.45
N MET A 83 20.52 0.17 -21.01
CA MET A 83 21.10 0.51 -22.31
C MET A 83 21.80 1.88 -22.37
N ASP A 84 21.72 2.72 -21.34
CA ASP A 84 22.29 4.07 -21.37
C ASP A 84 23.80 4.12 -21.12
N ALA A 85 24.43 5.18 -21.61
CA ALA A 85 25.85 5.49 -21.43
C ALA A 85 26.06 6.68 -20.47
N LEU A 86 27.33 6.91 -20.10
CA LEU A 86 27.75 7.96 -19.18
C LEU A 86 28.51 9.09 -19.90
N PRO A 87 28.40 10.35 -19.43
CA PRO A 87 29.04 11.53 -20.04
C PRO A 87 30.51 11.67 -19.60
N LEU A 88 31.35 10.71 -19.98
CA LEU A 88 32.79 10.76 -19.72
C LEU A 88 33.61 10.27 -20.92
N PRO A 89 34.84 10.80 -21.13
CA PRO A 89 35.68 10.42 -22.26
C PRO A 89 36.32 9.05 -22.05
N GLU A 90 36.38 8.25 -23.11
CA GLU A 90 37.04 6.95 -23.09
C GLU A 90 38.57 7.06 -23.27
N LYS A 91 39.31 6.27 -22.50
CA LYS A 91 40.78 6.17 -22.49
C LYS A 91 41.27 4.72 -22.43
N THR A 92 40.43 3.77 -22.84
CA THR A 92 40.73 2.32 -22.80
C THR A 92 41.75 1.92 -23.88
N GLY A 93 41.72 2.58 -25.05
CA GLY A 93 42.53 2.20 -26.21
C GLY A 93 42.00 0.96 -26.96
N LEU A 94 40.74 0.58 -26.74
CA LEU A 94 40.10 -0.54 -27.40
C LEU A 94 39.94 -0.27 -28.91
N LEU A 95 40.01 -1.33 -29.72
CA LEU A 95 39.78 -1.23 -31.17
C LEU A 95 38.36 -0.77 -31.52
N PHE A 96 37.43 -0.86 -30.57
CA PHE A 96 36.03 -0.49 -30.68
C PHE A 96 35.65 0.63 -29.70
N SER A 97 36.62 1.44 -29.26
CA SER A 97 36.34 2.61 -28.43
C SER A 97 35.28 3.52 -29.05
N SER A 98 34.56 4.22 -28.19
CA SER A 98 33.53 5.19 -28.51
C SER A 98 33.97 6.16 -29.59
N THR A 99 33.16 6.25 -30.65
CA THR A 99 33.31 7.23 -31.72
C THR A 99 32.63 8.56 -31.38
N ILE A 100 31.91 8.63 -30.24
CA ILE A 100 31.17 9.80 -29.78
C ILE A 100 31.99 10.52 -28.71
N PRO A 101 32.48 11.75 -28.97
CA PRO A 101 33.33 12.46 -28.02
C PRO A 101 32.64 12.67 -26.67
N GLY A 102 33.29 12.23 -25.59
CA GLY A 102 32.84 12.47 -24.21
C GLY A 102 31.70 11.57 -23.72
N VAL A 103 31.38 10.48 -24.43
CA VAL A 103 30.36 9.52 -24.02
C VAL A 103 30.93 8.09 -24.13
N MET A 104 30.73 7.25 -23.11
CA MET A 104 31.11 5.82 -23.14
C MET A 104 30.24 4.96 -22.21
N HIS A 105 30.16 3.66 -22.47
CA HIS A 105 29.57 2.70 -21.51
C HIS A 105 30.60 2.32 -20.43
N ALA A 106 30.59 3.08 -19.33
CA ALA A 106 31.48 2.84 -18.19
C ALA A 106 30.83 2.03 -17.04
N CYS A 107 29.62 1.49 -17.25
CA CYS A 107 28.89 0.65 -16.28
C CYS A 107 28.58 -0.77 -16.80
N GLY A 108 28.79 -1.01 -18.12
CA GLY A 108 28.61 -2.32 -18.76
C GLY A 108 27.25 -2.55 -19.42
N HIS A 109 26.45 -1.50 -19.63
CA HIS A 109 25.11 -1.58 -20.23
C HIS A 109 25.13 -2.12 -21.68
N ASP A 110 26.21 -1.86 -22.43
CA ASP A 110 26.48 -2.50 -23.72
C ASP A 110 26.52 -4.04 -23.62
N GLY A 111 27.05 -4.56 -22.51
CA GLY A 111 27.05 -5.98 -22.18
C GLY A 111 25.69 -6.51 -21.76
N HIS A 112 24.92 -5.74 -20.96
CA HIS A 112 23.57 -6.13 -20.55
C HIS A 112 22.63 -6.30 -21.74
N VAL A 113 22.63 -5.33 -22.66
CA VAL A 113 21.84 -5.42 -23.90
C VAL A 113 22.23 -6.65 -24.71
N ALA A 114 23.55 -6.90 -24.87
CA ALA A 114 24.02 -8.08 -25.57
C ALA A 114 23.54 -9.38 -24.89
N MET A 115 23.67 -9.51 -23.56
CA MET A 115 23.20 -10.68 -22.81
C MET A 115 21.70 -10.94 -23.01
N LEU A 116 20.87 -9.89 -22.94
CA LEU A 116 19.42 -10.03 -23.06
C LEU A 116 19.00 -10.38 -24.49
N LEU A 117 19.64 -9.81 -25.52
CA LEU A 117 19.47 -10.24 -26.91
C LEU A 117 19.91 -11.70 -27.12
N GLY A 118 20.97 -12.13 -26.44
CA GLY A 118 21.38 -13.54 -26.42
C GLY A 118 20.32 -14.46 -25.83
N ALA A 119 19.74 -14.07 -24.69
CA ALA A 119 18.65 -14.81 -24.06
C ALA A 119 17.42 -14.87 -24.99
N ALA A 120 17.09 -13.78 -25.66
CA ALA A 120 16.02 -13.74 -26.65
C ALA A 120 16.26 -14.76 -27.79
N SER A 121 17.49 -14.85 -28.29
CA SER A 121 17.87 -15.83 -29.31
C SER A 121 17.74 -17.29 -28.85
N LEU A 122 18.04 -17.57 -27.57
CA LEU A 122 17.88 -18.90 -26.98
C LEU A 122 16.40 -19.26 -26.75
N LEU A 123 15.60 -18.30 -26.29
CA LEU A 123 14.20 -18.51 -25.91
C LEU A 123 13.24 -18.55 -27.09
N HIS A 124 13.50 -17.81 -28.18
CA HIS A 124 12.54 -17.60 -29.27
C HIS A 124 12.01 -18.89 -29.91
N ASN A 125 12.85 -19.93 -30.04
CA ASN A 125 12.48 -21.21 -30.64
C ASN A 125 12.12 -22.30 -29.60
N THR A 126 11.91 -21.91 -28.35
CA THR A 126 11.62 -22.84 -27.25
C THR A 126 10.13 -22.77 -26.92
N PRO A 127 9.43 -23.90 -26.71
CA PRO A 127 8.04 -23.88 -26.26
C PRO A 127 7.97 -23.42 -24.81
N LEU A 128 7.61 -22.15 -24.60
CA LEU A 128 7.52 -21.54 -23.27
C LEU A 128 6.12 -21.73 -22.69
N PRO A 129 5.95 -22.09 -21.41
CA PRO A 129 4.62 -22.23 -20.80
C PRO A 129 3.79 -20.94 -20.82
N GLY A 130 4.42 -19.79 -20.54
CA GLY A 130 3.82 -18.46 -20.65
C GLY A 130 4.76 -17.46 -21.33
N PRO A 131 4.35 -16.19 -21.48
CA PRO A 131 5.14 -15.20 -22.22
C PRO A 131 6.41 -14.76 -21.48
N VAL A 132 7.47 -14.46 -22.22
CA VAL A 132 8.67 -13.80 -21.67
C VAL A 132 8.73 -12.37 -22.20
N VAL A 133 8.71 -11.40 -21.28
CA VAL A 133 8.85 -9.97 -21.60
C VAL A 133 10.31 -9.57 -21.47
N LEU A 134 10.86 -8.96 -22.51
CA LEU A 134 12.23 -8.44 -22.55
C LEU A 134 12.15 -6.91 -22.43
N LEU A 135 12.77 -6.36 -21.39
CA LEU A 135 12.79 -4.93 -21.12
C LEU A 135 14.20 -4.38 -21.33
N PHE A 136 14.39 -3.64 -22.42
CA PHE A 136 15.59 -2.83 -22.65
C PHE A 136 15.31 -1.41 -22.15
N GLN A 137 15.80 -1.10 -20.95
CA GLN A 137 15.44 0.09 -20.18
C GLN A 137 16.41 1.26 -20.47
N PRO A 138 15.91 2.47 -20.74
CA PRO A 138 16.71 3.68 -20.82
C PRO A 138 16.99 4.29 -19.44
N ALA A 139 18.00 5.15 -19.36
CA ALA A 139 18.18 6.10 -18.25
C ALA A 139 18.25 5.49 -16.82
N GLU A 140 18.92 4.34 -16.66
CA GLU A 140 19.24 3.77 -15.34
C GLU A 140 20.16 4.70 -14.56
N GLU A 141 21.16 5.28 -15.22
CA GLU A 141 22.18 6.14 -14.58
C GLU A 141 21.58 7.42 -14.00
N LYS A 142 20.39 7.81 -14.48
CA LYS A 142 19.59 8.92 -13.96
C LYS A 142 18.64 8.50 -12.83
N GLY A 143 18.43 7.20 -12.62
CA GLY A 143 17.55 6.65 -11.61
C GLY A 143 16.05 6.77 -11.93
N THR A 144 15.70 6.94 -13.20
CA THR A 144 14.33 7.32 -13.61
C THR A 144 13.72 6.42 -14.68
N GLY A 145 14.52 5.56 -15.32
CA GLY A 145 14.10 4.66 -16.38
C GLY A 145 12.98 3.72 -15.94
N ALA A 146 13.21 2.99 -14.86
CA ALA A 146 12.28 1.98 -14.37
C ALA A 146 10.88 2.55 -14.08
N ARG A 147 10.80 3.73 -13.44
CA ARG A 147 9.52 4.38 -13.14
C ARG A 147 8.72 4.70 -14.40
N ARG A 148 9.39 5.12 -15.46
CA ARG A 148 8.75 5.49 -16.72
C ARG A 148 8.26 4.26 -17.47
N VAL A 149 9.06 3.20 -17.49
CA VAL A 149 8.64 1.90 -18.04
C VAL A 149 7.41 1.36 -17.31
N ILE A 150 7.37 1.43 -15.98
CA ILE A 150 6.19 1.02 -15.19
C ILE A 150 4.97 1.88 -15.53
N ALA A 151 5.13 3.21 -15.59
CA ALA A 151 4.04 4.14 -15.87
C ALA A 151 3.39 3.93 -17.25
N GLU A 152 4.15 3.42 -18.23
CA GLU A 152 3.69 3.13 -19.59
C GLU A 152 3.24 1.66 -19.77
N GLY A 153 3.04 0.92 -18.68
CA GLY A 153 2.48 -0.44 -18.70
C GLY A 153 3.51 -1.55 -18.94
N GLY A 154 4.81 -1.30 -18.75
CA GLY A 154 5.87 -2.29 -19.00
C GLY A 154 5.85 -3.54 -18.10
N LEU A 155 5.01 -3.56 -17.07
CA LEU A 155 4.79 -4.72 -16.17
C LEU A 155 3.40 -5.34 -16.30
N GLU A 156 2.58 -4.94 -17.26
CA GLU A 156 1.24 -5.53 -17.43
C GLU A 156 1.32 -7.05 -17.70
N GLY A 157 0.66 -7.85 -16.86
CA GLY A 157 0.66 -9.31 -16.95
C GLY A 157 1.96 -10.00 -16.51
N VAL A 158 2.94 -9.26 -15.99
CA VAL A 158 4.21 -9.79 -15.47
C VAL A 158 4.04 -10.23 -14.01
N GLU A 159 4.40 -11.47 -13.71
CA GLU A 159 4.31 -12.08 -12.37
C GLU A 159 5.66 -12.14 -11.66
N ALA A 160 6.77 -12.06 -12.39
CA ALA A 160 8.11 -11.96 -11.82
C ALA A 160 9.09 -11.24 -12.75
N ILE A 161 10.12 -10.61 -12.18
CA ILE A 161 11.16 -9.90 -12.96
C ILE A 161 12.58 -10.25 -12.49
N PHE A 162 13.49 -10.40 -13.45
CA PHE A 162 14.91 -10.70 -13.18
C PHE A 162 15.84 -9.75 -13.93
N SER A 163 16.94 -9.38 -13.28
CA SER A 163 18.01 -8.55 -13.84
C SER A 163 19.37 -9.03 -13.35
N GLY A 164 20.45 -8.50 -13.90
CA GLY A 164 21.81 -8.78 -13.47
C GLY A 164 22.77 -7.68 -13.86
N HIS A 165 23.69 -7.36 -12.95
CA HIS A 165 24.68 -6.30 -13.12
C HIS A 165 26.08 -6.90 -13.39
N ILE A 166 26.86 -6.32 -14.31
CA ILE A 166 28.24 -6.78 -14.58
C ILE A 166 29.15 -6.19 -13.51
N ASP A 167 29.99 -7.00 -12.88
CA ASP A 167 30.81 -6.56 -11.76
C ASP A 167 32.24 -7.10 -11.87
N THR A 168 33.19 -6.19 -12.11
CA THR A 168 34.61 -6.50 -12.31
C THR A 168 35.35 -6.79 -11.00
N ARG A 169 34.69 -6.65 -9.84
CA ARG A 169 35.26 -7.04 -8.53
C ARG A 169 35.28 -8.57 -8.33
N PHE A 170 34.42 -9.28 -9.06
CA PHE A 170 34.32 -10.73 -8.98
C PHE A 170 34.98 -11.37 -10.20
N PRO A 171 35.70 -12.49 -10.03
CA PRO A 171 36.38 -13.16 -11.13
C PRO A 171 35.36 -13.76 -12.11
N MET A 172 35.80 -13.94 -13.36
CA MET A 172 35.04 -14.65 -14.38
C MET A 172 34.53 -16.01 -13.86
N GLY A 173 33.29 -16.33 -14.22
CA GLY A 173 32.60 -17.54 -13.79
C GLY A 173 32.03 -17.50 -12.37
N THR A 174 31.98 -16.32 -11.75
CA THR A 174 31.30 -16.11 -10.47
C THR A 174 29.95 -15.44 -10.67
N LEU A 175 28.90 -15.92 -10.01
CA LEU A 175 27.65 -15.17 -9.82
C LEU A 175 27.42 -14.87 -8.33
N THR A 176 27.11 -13.62 -8.01
CA THR A 176 26.66 -13.29 -6.64
C THR A 176 25.15 -13.25 -6.55
N VAL A 177 24.60 -13.94 -5.56
CA VAL A 177 23.15 -13.98 -5.31
C VAL A 177 22.89 -13.81 -3.83
N ASP A 178 22.27 -12.69 -3.43
CA ASP A 178 21.92 -12.41 -2.04
C ASP A 178 20.41 -12.25 -1.87
N GLU A 179 19.91 -12.62 -0.69
CA GLU A 179 18.53 -12.39 -0.27
C GLU A 179 18.41 -11.02 0.40
N GLY A 180 17.26 -10.35 0.24
CA GLY A 180 17.01 -9.07 0.88
C GLY A 180 17.77 -7.92 0.23
N ILE A 181 18.27 -6.98 1.04
CA ILE A 181 18.88 -5.74 0.55
C ILE A 181 20.21 -6.05 -0.15
N ILE A 182 20.35 -5.65 -1.42
CA ILE A 182 21.59 -5.83 -2.20
C ILE A 182 22.20 -4.52 -2.72
N CYS A 183 21.40 -3.47 -2.86
CA CYS A 183 21.85 -2.11 -3.16
C CYS A 183 21.22 -1.13 -2.17
N SER A 184 21.96 -0.08 -1.82
CA SER A 184 21.58 0.92 -0.82
C SER A 184 20.49 1.88 -1.30
N TRP A 185 19.82 2.53 -0.34
CA TRP A 185 19.05 3.74 -0.62
C TRP A 185 19.98 4.86 -1.07
N ALA A 186 19.52 5.70 -1.98
CA ALA A 186 20.11 7.00 -2.25
C ALA A 186 19.10 8.11 -1.96
N ASP A 187 19.46 9.01 -1.06
CA ASP A 187 18.65 10.17 -0.70
C ASP A 187 19.42 11.45 -1.06
N PRO A 188 19.28 11.96 -2.29
CA PRO A 188 19.79 13.28 -2.66
C PRO A 188 19.17 14.37 -1.80
N PHE A 189 19.94 15.39 -1.47
CA PHE A 189 19.46 16.55 -0.74
C PHE A 189 20.02 17.85 -1.33
N GLU A 190 19.22 18.90 -1.18
CA GLU A 190 19.59 20.29 -1.47
C GLU A 190 19.34 21.14 -0.23
N ILE A 191 20.29 22.01 0.09
CA ILE A 191 20.19 22.96 1.19
C ILE A 191 20.50 24.35 0.67
N GLU A 192 19.52 25.24 0.81
CA GLU A 192 19.69 26.67 0.54
C GLU A 192 19.91 27.41 1.85
N VAL A 193 20.98 28.20 1.93
CA VAL A 193 21.33 29.06 3.06
C VAL A 193 21.11 30.52 2.64
N ARG A 194 20.32 31.26 3.42
CA ARG A 194 20.01 32.68 3.22
C ARG A 194 20.44 33.47 4.46
N GLY A 195 21.51 34.23 4.29
CA GLY A 195 22.01 35.18 5.26
C GLY A 195 21.67 36.62 4.86
N LYS A 196 22.56 37.54 5.20
CA LYS A 196 22.43 38.97 4.92
C LYS A 196 23.75 39.52 4.42
N SER A 197 23.75 40.12 3.24
CA SER A 197 24.94 40.71 2.61
C SER A 197 25.47 41.90 3.42
N GLY A 198 26.76 42.19 3.27
CA GLY A 198 27.40 43.37 3.85
C GLY A 198 28.86 43.53 3.41
N HIS A 199 29.49 44.62 3.83
CA HIS A 199 30.88 44.88 3.49
C HIS A 199 31.82 44.02 4.37
N ALA A 200 32.81 43.38 3.75
CA ALA A 200 33.79 42.54 4.46
C ALA A 200 34.57 43.26 5.60
N SER A 201 34.64 44.60 5.61
CA SER A 201 35.28 45.38 6.68
C SER A 201 34.37 45.64 7.88
N ARG A 202 33.08 45.31 7.79
CA ARG A 202 32.06 45.50 8.84
C ARG A 202 31.20 44.23 9.01
N PRO A 203 31.80 43.08 9.36
CA PRO A 203 31.10 41.80 9.40
C PRO A 203 29.92 41.75 10.37
N GLN A 204 29.94 42.57 11.44
CA GLN A 204 28.84 42.68 12.40
C GLN A 204 27.51 43.18 11.82
N GLU A 205 27.51 43.77 10.62
CA GLU A 205 26.30 44.27 9.94
C GLU A 205 25.62 43.20 9.04
N ALA A 206 26.28 42.05 8.85
CA ALA A 206 25.94 40.97 7.92
C ALA A 206 25.69 39.63 8.65
N LYS A 207 25.15 38.65 7.93
CA LYS A 207 25.03 37.25 8.35
C LYS A 207 25.61 36.38 7.24
N ASP A 208 26.79 35.83 7.49
CA ASP A 208 27.63 35.24 6.44
C ASP A 208 27.19 33.83 6.04
N ALA A 209 26.64 33.69 4.84
CA ALA A 209 26.20 32.41 4.30
C ALA A 209 27.36 31.44 4.03
N ILE A 210 28.57 31.93 3.69
CA ILE A 210 29.75 31.08 3.46
C ILE A 210 30.17 30.41 4.78
N VAL A 211 30.24 31.19 5.87
CA VAL A 211 30.63 30.67 7.18
C VAL A 211 29.62 29.65 7.69
N ALA A 212 28.33 29.94 7.54
CA ALA A 212 27.27 29.03 7.96
C ALA A 212 27.27 27.73 7.13
N ALA A 213 27.47 27.81 5.82
CA ALA A 213 27.57 26.64 4.95
C ALA A 213 28.82 25.78 5.26
N ALA A 214 29.97 26.41 5.51
CA ALA A 214 31.19 25.68 5.87
C ALA A 214 31.05 24.91 7.19
N ASP A 215 30.48 25.54 8.22
CA ASP A 215 30.20 24.91 9.51
C ASP A 215 29.21 23.73 9.37
N LEU A 216 28.22 23.88 8.47
CA LEU A 216 27.26 22.84 8.15
C LEU A 216 27.95 21.62 7.52
N VAL A 217 28.81 21.83 6.51
CA VAL A 217 29.57 20.74 5.85
C VAL A 217 30.37 19.94 6.87
N ILE A 218 31.09 20.61 7.77
CA ILE A 218 31.87 19.95 8.82
C ILE A 218 30.97 19.16 9.78
N SER A 219 29.83 19.74 10.16
CA SER A 219 28.87 19.10 11.06
C SER A 219 28.26 17.83 10.44
N MET A 220 27.94 17.85 9.15
CA MET A 220 27.42 16.69 8.41
C MET A 220 28.39 15.50 8.42
N GLN A 221 29.70 15.75 8.34
CA GLN A 221 30.70 14.66 8.37
C GLN A 221 30.73 13.92 9.71
N ASN A 222 30.35 14.58 10.81
CA ASN A 222 30.27 13.95 12.13
C ASN A 222 29.01 13.08 12.31
N LEU A 223 27.99 13.27 11.46
CA LEU A 223 26.67 12.65 11.57
C LEU A 223 26.74 11.12 11.56
N VAL A 224 27.48 10.54 10.61
CA VAL A 224 27.59 9.07 10.51
C VAL A 224 28.25 8.49 11.76
N SER A 225 29.36 9.07 12.22
CA SER A 225 30.18 8.52 13.30
C SER A 225 29.50 8.45 14.68
N ARG A 226 28.44 9.23 14.92
CA ARG A 226 27.83 9.38 16.25
C ARG A 226 26.43 8.79 16.38
N ILE A 227 25.82 8.39 15.27
CA ILE A 227 24.39 8.03 15.24
C ILE A 227 24.16 6.70 14.52
N VAL A 228 25.11 6.28 13.67
CA VAL A 228 25.02 5.04 12.93
C VAL A 228 25.69 3.92 13.73
N ASP A 229 24.99 2.78 13.85
CA ASP A 229 25.60 1.55 14.37
C ASP A 229 26.83 1.20 13.52
N PRO A 230 28.04 1.07 14.09
CA PRO A 230 29.26 0.79 13.32
C PRO A 230 29.21 -0.51 12.50
N ARG A 231 28.25 -1.40 12.76
CA ARG A 231 28.02 -2.63 11.99
C ARG A 231 27.14 -2.40 10.75
N ARG A 232 26.60 -1.20 10.58
CA ARG A 232 25.77 -0.78 9.45
C ARG A 232 26.49 0.31 8.69
N SER A 233 26.18 0.43 7.40
CA SER A 233 26.86 1.39 6.53
C SER A 233 25.93 2.55 6.22
N ALA A 234 26.46 3.76 6.42
CA ALA A 234 25.87 4.98 5.88
C ALA A 234 26.96 5.95 5.46
N VAL A 235 26.69 6.73 4.43
CA VAL A 235 27.61 7.74 3.90
C VAL A 235 26.81 9.02 3.66
N VAL A 236 27.39 10.16 4.04
CA VAL A 236 26.83 11.49 3.76
C VAL A 236 27.88 12.25 2.97
N THR A 237 27.56 12.60 1.73
CA THR A 237 28.50 13.29 0.85
C THR A 237 27.89 14.59 0.38
N VAL A 238 28.63 15.69 0.57
CA VAL A 238 28.34 16.98 -0.06
C VAL A 238 29.13 17.03 -1.37
N GLY A 239 28.43 17.06 -2.50
CA GLY A 239 29.04 17.05 -3.83
C GLY A 239 29.21 18.45 -4.43
N LEU A 240 28.39 19.42 -3.99
CA LEU A 240 28.42 20.79 -4.48
C LEU A 240 28.28 21.77 -3.32
N LEU A 241 29.10 22.83 -3.34
CA LEU A 241 28.97 24.02 -2.50
C LEU A 241 29.23 25.25 -3.37
N GLN A 242 28.25 26.13 -3.50
CA GLN A 242 28.36 27.40 -4.25
C GLN A 242 27.96 28.58 -3.38
N ALA A 243 28.80 29.61 -3.28
CA ALA A 243 28.55 30.80 -2.48
C ALA A 243 29.46 31.98 -2.86
N GLY A 244 28.98 33.21 -2.64
CA GLY A 244 29.75 34.45 -2.82
C GLY A 244 29.84 34.96 -4.27
N ILE A 245 30.09 36.27 -4.40
CA ILE A 245 30.19 36.96 -5.71
C ILE A 245 31.47 37.80 -5.88
N ALA A 246 32.06 38.29 -4.79
CA ALA A 246 33.26 39.12 -4.79
C ALA A 246 34.00 39.04 -3.44
N GLN A 247 35.30 39.28 -3.43
CA GLN A 247 36.15 39.14 -2.25
C GLN A 247 35.87 40.12 -1.10
N ASN A 248 35.24 41.27 -1.36
CA ASN A 248 34.95 42.32 -0.39
C ASN A 248 33.47 42.40 0.04
N ILE A 249 32.66 41.45 -0.39
CA ILE A 249 31.22 41.36 -0.11
C ILE A 249 30.96 40.05 0.66
N ILE A 250 30.33 40.16 1.83
CA ILE A 250 29.89 38.99 2.62
C ILE A 250 28.70 38.35 1.89
N ALA A 251 28.76 37.03 1.70
CA ALA A 251 27.75 36.32 0.93
C ALA A 251 26.40 36.27 1.66
N GLU A 252 25.34 36.63 0.96
CA GLU A 252 23.95 36.46 1.44
C GLU A 252 23.36 35.09 1.13
N GLN A 253 23.94 34.34 0.19
CA GLN A 253 23.40 33.07 -0.26
C GLN A 253 24.49 32.01 -0.44
N ALA A 254 24.15 30.78 -0.08
CA ALA A 254 24.93 29.58 -0.39
C ALA A 254 24.00 28.41 -0.71
N VAL A 255 24.41 27.56 -1.64
CA VAL A 255 23.68 26.32 -2.01
C VAL A 255 24.60 25.13 -1.82
N LEU A 256 24.07 24.10 -1.14
CA LEU A 256 24.73 22.81 -0.97
C LEU A 256 23.88 21.72 -1.61
N GLN A 257 24.51 20.83 -2.36
CA GLN A 257 23.86 19.61 -2.85
C GLN A 257 24.70 18.40 -2.47
N GLY A 258 24.03 17.30 -2.15
CA GLY A 258 24.67 16.08 -1.71
C GLY A 258 23.77 14.86 -1.79
N THR A 259 24.28 13.74 -1.29
CA THR A 259 23.54 12.48 -1.23
C THR A 259 23.85 11.74 0.06
N ILE A 260 22.85 11.03 0.57
CA ILE A 260 22.98 10.08 1.67
C ILE A 260 22.82 8.67 1.11
N ARG A 261 23.75 7.78 1.42
CA ARG A 261 23.67 6.35 1.14
C ARG A 261 23.47 5.58 2.43
N SER A 262 22.58 4.60 2.45
CA SER A 262 22.36 3.75 3.63
C SER A 262 21.92 2.35 3.25
N ASN A 263 22.30 1.35 4.05
CA ASN A 263 21.96 -0.06 3.79
C ASN A 263 20.96 -0.66 4.80
N HIS A 264 20.38 0.18 5.66
CA HIS A 264 19.41 -0.26 6.67
C HIS A 264 18.35 0.81 6.92
N GLY A 265 17.08 0.42 6.94
CA GLY A 265 15.94 1.36 7.06
C GLY A 265 15.99 2.25 8.31
N LYS A 266 16.30 1.67 9.49
CA LYS A 266 16.52 2.48 10.70
C LYS A 266 17.69 3.47 10.57
N THR A 267 18.84 3.02 10.06
CA THR A 267 20.00 3.89 9.84
C THR A 267 19.67 5.03 8.90
N ARG A 268 18.93 4.77 7.81
CA ARG A 268 18.42 5.81 6.91
C ARG A 268 17.62 6.86 7.68
N SER A 269 16.61 6.43 8.45
CA SER A 269 15.76 7.34 9.23
C SER A 269 16.55 8.16 10.25
N ASP A 270 17.51 7.53 10.94
CA ASP A 270 18.35 8.19 11.95
C ASP A 270 19.27 9.24 11.30
N VAL A 271 19.81 8.96 10.11
CA VAL A 271 20.67 9.90 9.36
C VAL A 271 19.85 11.04 8.77
N LEU A 272 18.67 10.79 8.17
CA LEU A 272 17.81 11.84 7.60
C LEU A 272 17.34 12.83 8.69
N SER A 273 16.79 12.31 9.78
CA SER A 273 16.36 13.13 10.94
C SER A 273 17.56 13.83 11.62
N GLY A 274 18.71 13.16 11.64
CA GLY A 274 19.95 13.74 12.11
C GLY A 274 20.41 14.94 11.27
N LEU A 275 20.30 14.85 9.94
CA LEU A 275 20.63 15.95 9.03
C LEU A 275 19.69 17.14 9.23
N GLU A 276 18.37 16.90 9.27
CA GLU A 276 17.36 17.95 9.56
C GLU A 276 17.68 18.70 10.86
N ARG A 277 18.06 17.96 11.90
CA ARG A 277 18.44 18.52 13.18
C ARG A 277 19.71 19.37 13.09
N ILE A 278 20.75 18.90 12.40
CA ILE A 278 21.98 19.68 12.22
C ILE A 278 21.69 20.97 11.45
N VAL A 279 20.94 20.91 10.34
CA VAL A 279 20.58 22.09 9.55
C VAL A 279 19.87 23.14 10.42
N ARG A 280 18.87 22.73 11.19
CA ARG A 280 18.14 23.64 12.11
C ARG A 280 19.05 24.26 13.17
N CYS A 281 19.95 23.47 13.76
CA CYS A 281 20.88 23.96 14.77
C CYS A 281 21.91 24.93 14.17
N THR A 282 22.45 24.65 12.98
CA THR A 282 23.41 25.54 12.31
C THR A 282 22.75 26.84 11.86
N ALA A 283 21.53 26.79 11.32
CA ALA A 283 20.73 27.97 10.99
C ALA A 283 20.59 28.91 12.21
N SER A 284 20.18 28.36 13.35
CA SER A 284 20.06 29.12 14.60
C SER A 284 21.40 29.64 15.13
N LYS A 285 22.49 28.87 15.00
CA LYS A 285 23.82 29.23 15.50
C LYS A 285 24.38 30.47 14.78
N HIS A 286 24.15 30.59 13.48
CA HIS A 286 24.67 31.67 12.64
C HIS A 286 23.64 32.77 12.37
N GLU A 287 22.42 32.64 12.90
CA GLU A 287 21.29 33.55 12.65
C GLU A 287 21.03 33.76 11.14
N VAL A 288 20.99 32.64 10.40
CA VAL A 288 20.65 32.56 8.97
C VAL A 288 19.43 31.68 8.78
N ASP A 289 18.71 31.88 7.69
CA ASP A 289 17.65 30.97 7.27
C ASP A 289 18.25 29.82 6.46
N MET A 290 17.82 28.58 6.73
CA MET A 290 18.20 27.41 5.94
C MET A 290 16.97 26.60 5.56
N SER A 291 16.88 26.18 4.31
CA SER A 291 15.87 25.23 3.84
C SER A 291 16.55 23.95 3.38
N LEU A 292 16.03 22.80 3.83
CA LEU A 292 16.51 21.47 3.42
C LEU A 292 15.40 20.79 2.64
N GLN A 293 15.74 20.26 1.48
CA GLN A 293 14.85 19.46 0.64
C GLN A 293 15.54 18.15 0.29
N PHE A 294 14.84 17.03 0.47
CA PHE A 294 15.26 15.76 -0.10
C PHE A 294 14.68 15.64 -1.51
N VAL A 295 15.55 15.49 -2.50
CA VAL A 295 15.19 15.37 -3.91
C VAL A 295 15.01 13.89 -4.22
N ASN A 296 13.98 13.54 -5.01
CA ASN A 296 13.54 12.17 -5.35
C ASN A 296 14.63 11.08 -5.21
N GLY A 297 14.61 10.37 -4.08
CA GLY A 297 15.58 9.32 -3.79
C GLY A 297 15.28 7.98 -4.46
N LEU A 298 16.34 7.20 -4.65
CA LEU A 298 16.25 5.81 -5.11
C LEU A 298 16.07 4.87 -3.93
N PRO A 299 15.06 3.99 -3.96
CA PRO A 299 14.92 2.93 -2.98
C PRO A 299 16.10 1.95 -2.99
N ALA A 300 16.27 1.21 -1.90
CA ALA A 300 17.14 0.04 -1.90
C ALA A 300 16.59 -1.06 -2.81
N VAL A 301 17.48 -1.78 -3.51
CA VAL A 301 17.11 -3.02 -4.21
C VAL A 301 17.00 -4.13 -3.19
N VAL A 302 15.81 -4.72 -3.08
CA VAL A 302 15.50 -5.80 -2.12
C VAL A 302 15.07 -7.04 -2.89
N ASN A 303 15.98 -7.99 -3.05
CA ASN A 303 15.68 -9.27 -3.68
C ASN A 303 14.65 -10.06 -2.86
N ASP A 304 13.62 -10.56 -3.52
CA ASP A 304 12.67 -11.49 -2.91
C ASP A 304 13.39 -12.80 -2.54
N THR A 305 13.15 -13.32 -1.34
CA THR A 305 13.82 -14.53 -0.84
C THR A 305 13.59 -15.76 -1.72
N ALA A 306 12.37 -15.95 -2.24
CA ALA A 306 12.08 -17.10 -3.09
C ALA A 306 12.74 -16.94 -4.46
N MET A 307 12.69 -15.73 -5.04
CA MET A 307 13.32 -15.44 -6.32
C MET A 307 14.85 -15.52 -6.23
N ALA A 308 15.47 -15.03 -5.15
CA ALA A 308 16.91 -15.15 -4.93
C ALA A 308 17.36 -16.62 -4.80
N LYS A 309 16.58 -17.47 -4.13
CA LYS A 309 16.86 -18.93 -4.06
C LYS A 309 16.78 -19.58 -5.43
N LEU A 310 15.77 -19.22 -6.22
CA LEU A 310 15.64 -19.65 -7.60
C LEU A 310 16.84 -19.19 -8.45
N CYS A 311 17.23 -17.91 -8.37
CA CYS A 311 18.42 -17.38 -9.04
C CYS A 311 19.69 -18.12 -8.66
N ARG A 312 19.86 -18.48 -7.37
CA ARG A 312 21.01 -19.25 -6.88
C ARG A 312 21.03 -20.65 -7.47
N SER A 313 19.88 -21.34 -7.50
CA SER A 313 19.74 -22.66 -8.12
C SER A 313 20.07 -22.63 -9.62
N VAL A 314 19.56 -21.64 -10.34
CA VAL A 314 19.84 -21.46 -11.77
C VAL A 314 21.30 -21.12 -12.04
N ALA A 315 21.90 -20.26 -11.21
CA ALA A 315 23.31 -19.90 -11.30
C ALA A 315 24.21 -21.13 -11.16
N GLN A 316 23.91 -22.04 -10.22
CA GLN A 316 24.69 -23.27 -10.00
C GLN A 316 24.66 -24.23 -11.19
N ASN A 317 23.62 -24.16 -12.01
CA ASN A 317 23.41 -25.04 -13.17
C ASN A 317 23.68 -24.34 -14.51
N THR A 318 24.10 -23.08 -14.50
CA THR A 318 24.42 -22.34 -15.73
C THR A 318 25.85 -22.62 -16.17
N GLN A 319 26.02 -23.02 -17.42
CA GLN A 319 27.34 -23.27 -17.98
C GLN A 319 28.23 -22.01 -17.93
N GLY A 320 29.49 -22.20 -17.55
CA GLY A 320 30.45 -21.11 -17.36
C GLY A 320 30.41 -20.47 -15.98
N VAL A 321 29.45 -20.85 -15.12
CA VAL A 321 29.47 -20.52 -13.69
C VAL A 321 30.20 -21.63 -12.94
N HIS A 322 31.23 -21.26 -12.21
CA HIS A 322 32.03 -22.16 -11.38
C HIS A 322 31.86 -21.88 -9.89
N ASP A 323 31.41 -20.67 -9.53
CA ASP A 323 31.17 -20.28 -8.14
C ASP A 323 29.91 -19.41 -8.00
N VAL A 324 29.12 -19.69 -6.96
CA VAL A 324 27.90 -18.94 -6.63
C VAL A 324 27.97 -18.49 -5.17
N MET A 325 28.30 -17.22 -4.97
CA MET A 325 28.65 -16.68 -3.66
C MET A 325 27.73 -15.54 -3.22
N SER A 326 27.97 -15.04 -2.01
CA SER A 326 27.40 -13.78 -1.52
C SER A 326 28.31 -12.61 -1.95
N GLN A 327 27.75 -11.43 -2.18
CA GLN A 327 28.54 -10.23 -2.46
C GLN A 327 29.18 -9.60 -1.20
N GLY A 328 28.99 -10.22 -0.02
CA GLY A 328 29.61 -9.80 1.24
C GLY A 328 28.89 -8.66 1.99
N GLY A 329 27.74 -8.22 1.48
CA GLY A 329 26.89 -7.18 2.06
C GLY A 329 26.34 -6.22 0.99
N PRO A 330 25.35 -5.38 1.32
CA PRO A 330 24.74 -4.51 0.32
C PRO A 330 25.74 -3.53 -0.30
N SER A 331 25.73 -3.41 -1.61
CA SER A 331 26.47 -2.36 -2.32
C SER A 331 25.92 -0.98 -1.93
N LEU A 332 26.81 0.01 -1.77
CA LEU A 332 26.42 1.41 -1.58
C LEU A 332 26.06 2.12 -2.90
N GLY A 333 26.12 1.40 -4.02
CA GLY A 333 25.43 1.81 -5.25
C GLY A 333 23.92 1.88 -5.03
N SER A 334 23.26 2.67 -5.85
CA SER A 334 21.80 2.68 -6.02
C SER A 334 21.47 2.12 -7.38
N GLU A 335 20.27 1.61 -7.53
CA GLU A 335 19.82 0.99 -8.76
C GLU A 335 18.29 1.16 -8.85
N ASP A 336 17.79 1.58 -10.00
CA ASP A 336 16.37 1.88 -10.20
C ASP A 336 15.51 0.63 -10.46
N PHE A 337 16.14 -0.54 -10.65
CA PHE A 337 15.47 -1.86 -10.58
C PHE A 337 14.68 -2.06 -9.28
N SER A 338 15.04 -1.33 -8.22
CA SER A 338 14.29 -1.27 -6.96
C SER A 338 12.83 -0.84 -7.12
N TYR A 339 12.47 -0.09 -8.17
CA TYR A 339 11.10 0.27 -8.47
C TYR A 339 10.29 -0.92 -8.99
N TYR A 340 10.87 -1.79 -9.82
CA TYR A 340 10.17 -2.99 -10.29
C TYR A 340 9.88 -3.96 -9.13
N LEU A 341 10.83 -4.13 -8.22
CA LEU A 341 10.70 -5.01 -7.04
C LEU A 341 9.65 -4.54 -6.02
N ARG A 342 9.10 -3.33 -6.17
CA ARG A 342 7.95 -2.85 -5.39
C ARG A 342 6.61 -3.30 -5.96
N GLU A 343 6.57 -3.62 -7.25
CA GLU A 343 5.35 -4.00 -7.97
C GLU A 343 5.24 -5.52 -8.12
N VAL A 344 6.33 -6.20 -8.51
CA VAL A 344 6.36 -7.64 -8.74
C VAL A 344 7.54 -8.30 -8.01
N PRO A 345 7.43 -9.56 -7.56
CA PRO A 345 8.56 -10.26 -6.97
C PRO A 345 9.68 -10.46 -8.00
N GLY A 346 10.93 -10.38 -7.56
CA GLY A 346 12.06 -10.49 -8.47
C GLY A 346 13.38 -10.54 -7.74
N ALA A 347 14.45 -10.70 -8.51
CA ALA A 347 15.80 -10.66 -7.99
C ALA A 347 16.79 -10.14 -9.04
N MET A 348 17.79 -9.39 -8.56
CA MET A 348 18.95 -8.98 -9.34
C MET A 348 20.19 -9.70 -8.84
N VAL A 349 20.99 -10.20 -9.79
CA VAL A 349 22.28 -10.89 -9.52
C VAL A 349 23.46 -10.02 -9.95
N ARG A 350 24.69 -10.43 -9.63
CA ARG A 350 25.89 -9.84 -10.25
C ARG A 350 26.69 -10.89 -11.00
N PHE A 351 27.10 -10.56 -12.22
CA PHE A 351 27.96 -11.37 -13.07
C PHE A 351 29.41 -10.96 -12.88
N GLY A 352 30.26 -11.86 -12.39
CA GLY A 352 31.69 -11.63 -12.26
C GLY A 352 32.37 -11.56 -13.63
N ALA A 353 33.06 -10.45 -13.89
CA ALA A 353 33.61 -10.14 -15.21
C ALA A 353 35.03 -9.54 -15.17
N ALA A 354 35.81 -9.82 -14.12
CA ALA A 354 37.18 -9.33 -14.02
C ALA A 354 38.06 -9.77 -15.21
N CYS A 355 38.76 -8.81 -15.82
CA CYS A 355 39.73 -9.03 -16.89
C CYS A 355 41.14 -9.40 -16.35
N GLN A 356 41.96 -10.03 -17.19
CA GLN A 356 43.38 -10.27 -16.90
C GLN A 356 44.24 -9.00 -17.03
N THR A 357 43.81 -8.02 -17.84
CA THR A 357 44.43 -6.69 -17.98
C THR A 357 43.81 -5.69 -17.00
N PRO A 358 44.55 -4.65 -16.53
CA PRO A 358 44.00 -3.65 -15.63
C PRO A 358 42.88 -2.86 -16.31
N ALA A 359 41.64 -3.27 -16.06
CA ALA A 359 40.46 -2.48 -16.37
C ALA A 359 40.18 -1.52 -15.21
N GLY A 360 39.73 -0.32 -15.53
CA GLY A 360 39.27 0.63 -14.51
C GLY A 360 38.01 0.13 -13.80
N VAL A 361 37.73 0.67 -12.62
CA VAL A 361 36.47 0.42 -11.92
C VAL A 361 35.29 1.03 -12.69
N ALA A 362 34.07 0.57 -12.41
CA ALA A 362 32.86 1.17 -12.98
C ALA A 362 32.89 2.71 -12.82
N HIS A 363 32.43 3.43 -13.84
CA HIS A 363 32.40 4.89 -13.96
C HIS A 363 33.78 5.55 -14.16
N SER A 364 34.82 4.77 -14.47
CA SER A 364 36.13 5.30 -14.87
C SER A 364 36.30 5.32 -16.40
N SER A 365 37.14 6.24 -16.90
CA SER A 365 37.46 6.37 -18.33
C SER A 365 38.20 5.18 -18.94
N THR A 366 38.66 4.25 -18.11
CA THR A 366 39.39 3.04 -18.52
C THR A 366 38.61 1.77 -18.19
N TYR A 367 37.31 1.89 -17.89
CA TYR A 367 36.45 0.74 -17.60
C TYR A 367 36.32 -0.18 -18.81
N ASP A 368 36.49 -1.48 -18.56
CA ASP A 368 36.22 -2.57 -19.50
C ASP A 368 35.95 -3.85 -18.70
N PHE A 369 35.39 -4.88 -19.33
CA PHE A 369 35.08 -6.16 -18.68
C PHE A 369 35.29 -7.35 -19.63
N CYS A 370 35.43 -8.55 -19.05
CA CYS A 370 35.74 -9.74 -19.84
C CYS A 370 34.51 -10.18 -20.63
N GLU A 371 34.56 -10.08 -21.96
CA GLU A 371 33.45 -10.42 -22.87
C GLU A 371 32.94 -11.86 -22.76
N ASP A 372 33.74 -12.79 -22.22
CA ASP A 372 33.32 -14.17 -21.96
C ASP A 372 32.07 -14.22 -21.05
N VAL A 373 31.86 -13.19 -20.22
CA VAL A 373 30.69 -13.07 -19.35
C VAL A 373 29.38 -12.97 -20.13
N LEU A 374 29.40 -12.47 -21.37
CA LEU A 374 28.20 -12.28 -22.19
C LEU A 374 27.46 -13.60 -22.42
N ALA A 375 28.21 -14.68 -22.68
CA ALA A 375 27.65 -16.01 -22.86
C ALA A 375 27.00 -16.54 -21.56
N VAL A 376 27.65 -16.31 -20.42
CA VAL A 376 27.14 -16.71 -19.10
C VAL A 376 25.85 -15.97 -18.78
N GLY A 377 25.82 -14.65 -18.97
CA GLY A 377 24.63 -13.84 -18.72
C GLY A 377 23.45 -14.22 -19.63
N ALA A 378 23.69 -14.42 -20.93
CA ALA A 378 22.66 -14.86 -21.87
C ALA A 378 22.06 -16.23 -21.50
N ALA A 379 22.93 -17.20 -21.15
CA ALA A 379 22.50 -18.52 -20.71
C ALA A 379 21.70 -18.45 -19.40
N TRP A 380 22.17 -17.67 -18.43
CA TRP A 380 21.50 -17.48 -17.15
C TRP A 380 20.10 -16.88 -17.31
N TYR A 381 19.96 -15.81 -18.12
CA TYR A 381 18.68 -15.17 -18.41
C TYR A 381 17.68 -16.12 -19.08
N ALA A 382 18.14 -16.96 -20.01
CA ALA A 382 17.27 -17.95 -20.64
C ALA A 382 16.86 -19.06 -19.65
N ASN A 383 17.78 -19.53 -18.83
CA ASN A 383 17.53 -20.58 -17.84
C ASN A 383 16.61 -20.11 -16.70
N ILE A 384 16.74 -18.86 -16.23
CA ILE A 384 15.91 -18.34 -15.14
C ILE A 384 14.44 -18.21 -15.57
N ALA A 385 14.18 -17.80 -16.82
CA ALA A 385 12.83 -17.77 -17.36
C ALA A 385 12.20 -19.17 -17.40
N LEU A 386 12.92 -20.18 -17.93
CA LEU A 386 12.42 -21.56 -17.97
C LEU A 386 12.18 -22.15 -16.58
N GLN A 387 13.15 -21.99 -15.67
CA GLN A 387 13.05 -22.57 -14.34
C GLN A 387 11.94 -21.91 -13.51
N TRP A 388 11.70 -20.62 -13.71
CA TRP A 388 10.58 -19.92 -13.09
C TRP A 388 9.24 -20.54 -13.51
N PHE A 389 9.04 -20.83 -14.81
CA PHE A 389 7.84 -21.51 -15.28
C PHE A 389 7.72 -22.94 -14.74
N ALA A 390 8.82 -23.69 -14.65
CA ALA A 390 8.81 -25.03 -14.08
C ALA A 390 8.37 -25.03 -12.61
N GLU A 391 8.83 -24.06 -11.82
CA GLU A 391 8.38 -23.90 -10.44
C GLU A 391 6.96 -23.33 -10.31
N ALA A 392 6.54 -22.45 -11.22
CA ALA A 392 5.18 -21.92 -11.28
C ALA A 392 4.17 -23.02 -11.65
N GLY A 393 4.48 -23.87 -12.63
CA GLY A 393 3.68 -25.04 -13.01
C GLY A 393 3.66 -26.15 -11.94
N ALA A 394 4.78 -26.36 -11.24
CA ALA A 394 4.79 -27.26 -10.07
C ALA A 394 3.96 -26.71 -8.90
N LYS A 395 3.79 -25.39 -8.80
CA LYS A 395 2.93 -24.73 -7.80
C LYS A 395 1.44 -24.83 -8.13
N THR A 396 1.01 -24.98 -9.38
CA THR A 396 -0.40 -25.23 -9.73
C THR A 396 -0.81 -26.68 -9.45
N GLU A 397 0.05 -27.68 -9.71
CA GLU A 397 -0.25 -29.09 -9.39
C GLU A 397 -0.04 -29.46 -7.91
N LYS A 398 0.95 -28.88 -7.22
CA LYS A 398 1.10 -29.03 -5.75
C LYS A 398 0.27 -28.03 -4.96
N GLY A 399 -0.23 -26.96 -5.57
CA GLY A 399 -1.05 -25.92 -4.92
C GLY A 399 -2.35 -26.45 -4.34
N GLU A 400 -2.90 -27.51 -4.93
CA GLU A 400 -4.07 -28.21 -4.39
C GLU A 400 -3.74 -29.19 -3.25
N LYS A 401 -2.46 -29.55 -3.03
CA LYS A 401 -2.08 -30.60 -2.08
C LYS A 401 -1.05 -30.23 -1.02
N ASN A 402 -0.32 -29.11 -1.14
CA ASN A 402 0.72 -28.71 -0.17
C ASN A 402 1.04 -27.20 -0.20
N ALA A 403 0.03 -26.33 -0.22
CA ALA A 403 0.26 -24.91 0.07
C ALA A 403 0.85 -24.77 1.48
N GLU A 404 2.11 -24.30 1.59
CA GLU A 404 2.54 -23.63 2.82
C GLU A 404 1.46 -22.61 3.15
N LYS A 405 0.86 -22.70 4.33
CA LYS A 405 -0.26 -21.85 4.73
C LYS A 405 0.17 -20.38 4.54
N ARG A 406 -0.32 -19.71 3.51
CA ARG A 406 -0.07 -18.28 3.29
C ARG A 406 -1.13 -17.48 4.03
N GLY A 407 -0.78 -16.27 4.44
CA GLY A 407 -1.78 -15.32 4.93
C GLY A 407 -2.47 -14.61 3.77
N ILE A 408 -3.71 -14.18 3.97
CA ILE A 408 -4.53 -13.44 3.00
C ILE A 408 -5.13 -12.20 3.67
N VAL A 409 -5.25 -11.12 2.89
CA VAL A 409 -5.85 -9.86 3.32
C VAL A 409 -6.83 -9.41 2.24
N ALA A 410 -7.99 -8.91 2.66
CA ALA A 410 -8.93 -8.20 1.79
C ALA A 410 -9.42 -6.92 2.49
N SER A 411 -9.38 -5.79 1.79
CA SER A 411 -9.87 -4.49 2.26
C SER A 411 -10.37 -3.61 1.11
N GLY A 412 -11.07 -2.52 1.42
CA GLY A 412 -11.57 -1.56 0.43
C GLY A 412 -10.49 -0.72 -0.28
N HIS A 413 -9.26 -0.67 0.24
CA HIS A 413 -8.16 0.10 -0.34
C HIS A 413 -6.86 -0.72 -0.45
N GLY A 414 -6.14 -0.57 -1.58
CA GLY A 414 -4.90 -1.32 -1.84
C GLY A 414 -3.80 -1.05 -0.81
N LEU A 415 -3.59 0.21 -0.40
CA LEU A 415 -2.64 0.57 0.66
C LEU A 415 -3.01 0.00 2.05
N THR A 416 -4.31 -0.10 2.37
CA THR A 416 -4.80 -0.75 3.59
C THR A 416 -4.44 -2.25 3.57
N SER A 417 -4.68 -2.93 2.44
CA SER A 417 -4.28 -4.33 2.25
C SER A 417 -2.77 -4.50 2.32
N ARG A 418 -2.01 -3.58 1.72
CA ARG A 418 -0.55 -3.59 1.72
C ARG A 418 0.02 -3.46 3.13
N ALA A 419 -0.53 -2.58 3.98
CA ALA A 419 -0.09 -2.44 5.37
C ALA A 419 -0.22 -3.75 6.16
N ALA A 420 -1.36 -4.44 6.04
CA ALA A 420 -1.56 -5.75 6.66
C ALA A 420 -0.67 -6.84 6.04
N ALA A 421 -0.50 -6.85 4.72
CA ALA A 421 0.35 -7.82 4.03
C ALA A 421 1.82 -7.70 4.45
N ILE A 422 2.32 -6.48 4.67
CA ILE A 422 3.67 -6.25 5.21
C ILE A 422 3.79 -6.97 6.56
N MET A 423 2.84 -6.80 7.49
CA MET A 423 2.89 -7.48 8.78
C MET A 423 2.94 -9.00 8.62
N LEU A 424 2.10 -9.59 7.76
CA LEU A 424 2.11 -11.05 7.55
C LEU A 424 3.45 -11.56 6.99
N ARG A 425 4.06 -10.80 6.07
CA ARG A 425 5.37 -11.10 5.46
C ARG A 425 6.51 -11.01 6.48
N GLU A 426 6.52 -9.95 7.28
CA GLU A 426 7.52 -9.69 8.34
C GLU A 426 7.36 -10.61 9.56
N GLY A 427 6.49 -11.60 9.49
CA GLY A 427 6.28 -12.51 10.61
C GLY A 427 5.47 -11.88 11.72
N GLY A 428 4.40 -11.16 11.39
CA GLY A 428 3.23 -10.84 12.22
C GLY A 428 2.07 -11.83 12.05
N ASN A 429 1.15 -11.87 13.01
CA ASN A 429 -0.06 -12.68 12.96
C ASN A 429 -1.25 -11.89 12.35
N ALA A 430 -2.41 -12.53 12.23
CA ALA A 430 -3.62 -11.90 11.69
C ALA A 430 -4.04 -10.63 12.47
N PHE A 431 -3.71 -10.57 13.76
CA PHE A 431 -4.05 -9.45 14.64
C PHE A 431 -3.09 -8.27 14.48
N ASP A 432 -1.78 -8.52 14.30
CA ASP A 432 -0.82 -7.47 13.90
C ASP A 432 -1.24 -6.87 12.55
N ALA A 433 -1.55 -7.73 11.59
CA ALA A 433 -1.93 -7.35 10.25
C ALA A 433 -3.23 -6.53 10.22
N ILE A 434 -4.29 -6.98 10.89
CA ILE A 434 -5.55 -6.22 10.87
C ILE A 434 -5.45 -4.90 11.64
N VAL A 435 -4.61 -4.82 12.69
CA VAL A 435 -4.35 -3.54 13.38
C VAL A 435 -3.57 -2.58 12.48
N ALA A 436 -2.56 -3.06 11.74
CA ALA A 436 -1.85 -2.25 10.75
C ALA A 436 -2.79 -1.73 9.66
N ALA A 437 -3.67 -2.58 9.13
CA ALA A 437 -4.73 -2.15 8.21
C ALA A 437 -5.68 -1.14 8.87
N GLY A 438 -6.02 -1.31 10.14
CA GLY A 438 -6.81 -0.36 10.91
C GLY A 438 -6.20 1.04 10.90
N PHE A 439 -4.94 1.16 11.31
CA PHE A 439 -4.24 2.45 11.26
C PHE A 439 -4.13 2.99 9.84
N ALA A 440 -3.75 2.16 8.86
CA ALA A 440 -3.62 2.58 7.48
C ALA A 440 -4.95 3.12 6.91
N SER A 441 -6.07 2.43 7.18
CA SER A 441 -7.39 2.85 6.71
C SER A 441 -7.79 4.23 7.23
N THR A 442 -7.40 4.62 8.45
CA THR A 442 -7.64 5.98 8.98
C THR A 442 -6.86 7.08 8.26
N VAL A 443 -5.89 6.70 7.44
CA VAL A 443 -5.05 7.62 6.67
C VAL A 443 -5.47 7.66 5.21
N VAL A 444 -5.71 6.49 4.59
CA VAL A 444 -5.99 6.38 3.15
C VAL A 444 -7.48 6.30 2.82
N GLU A 445 -8.35 6.19 3.84
CA GLU A 445 -9.81 6.12 3.72
C GLU A 445 -10.49 7.13 4.69
N GLN A 446 -9.94 8.36 4.81
CA GLN A 446 -10.31 9.37 5.83
C GLN A 446 -11.79 9.79 5.86
N THR A 447 -12.52 9.59 4.77
CA THR A 447 -13.97 9.85 4.66
C THR A 447 -14.83 8.67 5.12
N LEU A 448 -14.23 7.49 5.32
CA LEU A 448 -14.92 6.27 5.74
C LEU A 448 -14.54 5.87 7.16
N THR A 449 -13.32 6.18 7.60
CA THR A 449 -12.85 5.83 8.94
C THR A 449 -11.85 6.83 9.47
N SER A 450 -11.73 6.86 10.79
CA SER A 450 -10.90 7.82 11.52
C SER A 450 -10.49 7.22 12.85
N LEU A 451 -9.33 7.65 13.38
CA LEU A 451 -8.95 7.42 14.77
C LEU A 451 -9.95 8.03 15.77
N GLY A 452 -10.70 9.04 15.31
CA GLY A 452 -11.84 9.66 15.96
C GLY A 452 -13.19 8.95 15.76
N GLY A 453 -13.20 7.77 15.12
CA GLY A 453 -14.38 6.98 14.80
C GLY A 453 -14.73 5.88 15.82
N GLY A 454 -15.61 4.95 15.42
CA GLY A 454 -15.94 3.73 16.17
C GLY A 454 -15.82 2.47 15.30
N GLY A 455 -15.65 1.31 15.93
CA GLY A 455 -15.58 0.06 15.17
C GLY A 455 -15.76 -1.22 15.99
N PHE A 456 -15.74 -2.33 15.29
CA PHE A 456 -15.83 -3.68 15.83
C PHE A 456 -14.76 -4.56 15.21
N LEU A 457 -14.20 -5.49 15.99
CA LEU A 457 -13.32 -6.54 15.49
C LEU A 457 -13.74 -7.89 16.05
N LEU A 458 -13.93 -8.88 15.18
CA LEU A 458 -14.12 -10.27 15.54
C LEU A 458 -12.84 -11.05 15.20
N GLY A 459 -12.16 -11.54 16.22
CA GLY A 459 -10.94 -12.34 16.09
C GLY A 459 -11.17 -13.79 16.46
N HIS A 460 -10.57 -14.71 15.71
CA HIS A 460 -10.49 -16.14 16.02
C HIS A 460 -9.03 -16.57 16.13
N SER A 461 -8.67 -17.07 17.31
CA SER A 461 -7.33 -17.57 17.64
C SER A 461 -7.34 -19.09 17.47
N ALA A 462 -6.68 -19.59 16.43
CA ALA A 462 -6.72 -21.01 16.08
C ALA A 462 -6.01 -21.89 17.12
N ASP A 463 -4.89 -21.41 17.66
CA ASP A 463 -4.13 -22.05 18.73
C ASP A 463 -4.94 -22.25 20.02
N LYS A 464 -5.81 -21.29 20.34
CA LYS A 464 -6.66 -21.30 21.54
C LYS A 464 -8.06 -21.84 21.29
N GLY A 465 -8.44 -22.05 20.03
CA GLY A 465 -9.81 -22.39 19.64
C GLY A 465 -10.85 -21.37 20.12
N GLN A 466 -10.46 -20.10 20.28
CA GLN A 466 -11.28 -19.06 20.91
C GLN A 466 -11.57 -17.92 19.95
N SER A 467 -12.85 -17.52 19.90
CA SER A 467 -13.30 -16.31 19.21
C SER A 467 -13.66 -15.21 20.19
N LEU A 468 -13.12 -14.00 19.98
CA LEU A 468 -13.33 -12.81 20.80
C LEU A 468 -13.89 -11.68 19.93
N PHE A 469 -14.87 -10.96 20.48
CA PHE A 469 -15.43 -9.78 19.84
C PHE A 469 -15.00 -8.53 20.60
N PHE A 470 -14.22 -7.66 19.97
CA PHE A 470 -13.79 -6.38 20.49
C PHE A 470 -14.78 -5.30 20.05
N ASP A 471 -15.58 -4.84 21.01
CA ASP A 471 -16.50 -3.74 20.84
C ASP A 471 -15.79 -2.44 21.23
N PHE A 472 -15.32 -1.70 20.21
CA PHE A 472 -14.73 -0.36 20.33
C PHE A 472 -15.53 0.67 19.52
N PHE A 473 -16.85 0.48 19.48
CA PHE A 473 -17.75 1.48 18.92
C PHE A 473 -17.94 2.65 19.90
N VAL A 474 -18.67 3.69 19.49
CA VAL A 474 -18.75 4.94 20.25
C VAL A 474 -19.68 4.83 21.46
N ASP A 475 -19.38 5.59 22.51
CA ASP A 475 -20.32 5.81 23.61
C ASP A 475 -21.07 7.14 23.41
N THR A 476 -22.29 7.25 23.93
CA THR A 476 -23.06 8.48 23.98
C THR A 476 -22.36 9.52 24.87
N PRO A 477 -22.11 10.76 24.42
CA PRO A 477 -21.39 11.77 25.18
C PRO A 477 -22.27 12.46 26.24
N GLY A 478 -21.63 13.16 27.18
CA GLY A 478 -22.29 14.07 28.12
C GLY A 478 -22.03 13.78 29.61
N LYS A 479 -21.13 12.87 29.97
CA LYS A 479 -20.79 12.62 31.38
C LYS A 479 -20.21 13.86 32.02
N GLY A 480 -20.63 14.17 33.25
CA GLY A 480 -20.08 15.28 34.03
C GLY A 480 -20.40 16.68 33.51
N ARG A 481 -21.19 16.83 32.43
CA ARG A 481 -21.61 18.13 31.92
C ARG A 481 -22.61 18.78 32.89
N ARG A 482 -22.44 20.08 33.14
CA ARG A 482 -23.37 20.92 33.92
C ARG A 482 -24.03 21.93 32.97
N GLY A 483 -25.33 21.84 32.74
CA GLY A 483 -26.09 22.75 31.86
C GLY A 483 -27.01 22.02 30.86
N GLY A 484 -28.01 22.74 30.32
CA GLY A 484 -28.98 22.19 29.35
C GLY A 484 -28.39 21.94 27.96
N ARG A 485 -29.10 21.17 27.13
CA ARG A 485 -28.73 20.83 25.73
C ARG A 485 -29.16 21.92 24.73
N ASN A 486 -29.17 23.19 25.14
CA ASN A 486 -29.64 24.29 24.30
C ASN A 486 -28.48 24.78 23.41
N ASN A 487 -28.77 25.13 22.15
CA ASN A 487 -27.80 25.66 21.17
C ASN A 487 -26.63 24.71 20.84
N LEU A 488 -26.93 23.47 20.45
CA LEU A 488 -25.91 22.57 19.93
C LEU A 488 -25.45 23.01 18.54
N ASP A 489 -24.15 22.90 18.28
CA ASP A 489 -23.58 22.94 16.94
C ASP A 489 -23.92 21.63 16.23
N PHE A 490 -25.16 21.56 15.75
CA PHE A 490 -25.78 20.38 15.18
C PHE A 490 -26.74 20.80 14.08
N TYR A 491 -26.39 20.51 12.83
CA TYR A 491 -27.18 20.93 11.68
C TYR A 491 -27.00 19.96 10.50
N PRO A 492 -28.01 19.84 9.64
CA PRO A 492 -27.94 18.97 8.48
C PRO A 492 -27.08 19.58 7.36
N VAL A 493 -26.29 18.74 6.70
CA VAL A 493 -25.66 19.01 5.41
C VAL A 493 -26.26 18.08 4.37
N LEU A 494 -26.77 18.67 3.28
CA LEU A 494 -27.35 17.93 2.17
C LEU A 494 -26.26 17.48 1.20
N VAL A 495 -26.14 16.18 0.99
CA VAL A 495 -25.18 15.52 0.11
C VAL A 495 -25.94 14.82 -1.01
N GLN A 496 -25.56 15.09 -2.26
CA GLN A 496 -26.24 14.58 -3.46
C GLN A 496 -25.61 13.26 -3.93
N PHE A 497 -26.19 12.13 -3.57
CA PHE A 497 -25.81 10.83 -4.14
C PHE A 497 -26.57 10.58 -5.45
N SER A 498 -26.03 9.71 -6.30
CA SER A 498 -26.69 9.24 -7.53
C SER A 498 -27.98 8.49 -7.20
N GLY A 499 -29.10 9.21 -7.09
CA GLY A 499 -30.43 8.64 -6.88
C GLY A 499 -31.31 9.43 -5.90
N THR A 500 -30.77 9.91 -4.78
CA THR A 500 -31.51 10.75 -3.81
C THR A 500 -30.58 11.64 -2.96
N PRO A 501 -30.98 12.88 -2.63
CA PRO A 501 -30.26 13.71 -1.68
C PRO A 501 -30.37 13.14 -0.26
N GLN A 502 -29.29 13.29 0.51
CA GLN A 502 -29.16 12.78 1.87
C GLN A 502 -28.73 13.87 2.82
N SER A 503 -29.26 13.83 4.03
CA SER A 503 -28.97 14.82 5.06
C SER A 503 -28.15 14.17 6.18
N PHE A 504 -26.90 14.58 6.35
CA PHE A 504 -26.07 14.17 7.49
C PHE A 504 -26.00 15.30 8.50
N ASN A 505 -26.33 15.01 9.76
CA ASN A 505 -26.17 16.03 10.80
C ASN A 505 -24.71 16.03 11.25
N ILE A 506 -24.07 17.18 11.14
CA ILE A 506 -22.65 17.36 11.48
C ILE A 506 -22.51 18.38 12.63
N GLY A 507 -21.27 18.80 12.91
CA GLY A 507 -20.98 19.74 13.98
C GLY A 507 -20.55 19.06 15.28
N LEU A 508 -20.09 19.83 16.25
CA LEU A 508 -19.60 19.35 17.55
C LEU A 508 -20.68 18.60 18.34
N GLY A 509 -21.96 18.96 18.15
CA GLY A 509 -23.10 18.27 18.75
C GLY A 509 -23.36 16.88 18.17
N SER A 510 -22.77 16.56 17.00
CA SER A 510 -22.86 15.24 16.36
C SER A 510 -21.78 14.26 16.85
N VAL A 511 -20.77 14.73 17.61
CA VAL A 511 -19.61 13.93 18.00
C VAL A 511 -19.94 13.00 19.17
N ALA A 512 -19.78 11.69 18.95
CA ALA A 512 -19.79 10.68 20.02
C ALA A 512 -18.39 10.38 20.54
N VAL A 513 -18.28 9.67 21.68
CA VAL A 513 -16.99 9.34 22.31
C VAL A 513 -16.20 8.37 21.42
N PRO A 514 -15.03 8.76 20.87
CA PRO A 514 -14.30 7.94 19.89
C PRO A 514 -13.70 6.65 20.46
N GLY A 515 -13.78 5.56 19.70
CA GLY A 515 -13.33 4.24 20.11
C GLY A 515 -12.22 3.59 19.30
N VAL A 516 -12.01 3.98 18.03
CA VAL A 516 -11.05 3.31 17.12
C VAL A 516 -9.62 3.31 17.69
N THR A 517 -9.13 4.46 18.16
CA THR A 517 -7.77 4.56 18.74
C THR A 517 -7.58 3.56 19.88
N ALA A 518 -8.50 3.54 20.86
CA ALA A 518 -8.44 2.58 21.96
C ALA A 518 -8.60 1.13 21.48
N GLY A 519 -9.47 0.87 20.51
CA GLY A 519 -9.74 -0.44 19.94
C GLY A 519 -8.53 -1.10 19.29
N LEU A 520 -7.83 -0.36 18.42
CA LEU A 520 -6.64 -0.84 17.73
C LEU A 520 -5.50 -1.14 18.72
N ILE A 521 -5.24 -0.23 19.65
CA ILE A 521 -4.19 -0.39 20.65
C ILE A 521 -4.51 -1.54 21.62
N HIS A 522 -5.77 -1.66 22.05
CA HIS A 522 -6.21 -2.74 22.93
C HIS A 522 -6.09 -4.10 22.24
N THR A 523 -6.53 -4.21 20.98
CA THR A 523 -6.45 -5.46 20.21
C THR A 523 -5.01 -5.90 20.01
N HIS A 524 -4.13 -4.97 19.63
CA HIS A 524 -2.70 -5.24 19.50
C HIS A 524 -2.08 -5.71 20.83
N LYS A 525 -2.36 -5.03 21.94
CA LYS A 525 -1.87 -5.46 23.27
C LYS A 525 -2.40 -6.84 23.65
N ARG A 526 -3.63 -7.18 23.24
CA ARG A 526 -4.30 -8.43 23.61
C ARG A 526 -3.85 -9.63 22.79
N LEU A 527 -3.61 -9.45 21.49
CA LEU A 527 -3.43 -10.53 20.51
C LEU A 527 -2.27 -10.32 19.52
N GLY A 528 -1.71 -9.12 19.42
CA GLY A 528 -0.54 -8.83 18.57
C GLY A 528 0.74 -9.43 19.14
N ARG A 529 1.75 -9.60 18.29
CA ARG A 529 3.08 -10.07 18.66
C ARG A 529 4.22 -9.18 18.15
N MET A 530 3.94 -8.29 17.21
CA MET A 530 4.95 -7.35 16.70
C MET A 530 5.07 -6.13 17.62
N PRO A 531 6.18 -5.39 17.57
CA PRO A 531 6.25 -4.07 18.19
C PRO A 531 5.22 -3.13 17.55
N ILE A 532 4.43 -2.41 18.37
CA ILE A 532 3.39 -1.49 17.86
C ILE A 532 3.96 -0.42 16.90
N ARG A 533 5.22 -0.02 17.10
CA ARG A 533 5.93 0.91 16.21
C ARG A 533 6.01 0.39 14.78
N GLU A 534 6.23 -0.91 14.58
CA GLU A 534 6.30 -1.54 13.26
C GLU A 534 4.91 -1.67 12.65
N VAL A 535 3.91 -1.99 13.47
CA VAL A 535 2.49 -2.09 13.06
C VAL A 535 1.93 -0.74 12.60
N VAL A 536 2.34 0.36 13.22
CA VAL A 536 1.89 1.72 12.89
C VAL A 536 2.70 2.35 11.74
N ALA A 537 3.92 1.86 11.48
CA ALA A 537 4.85 2.47 10.51
C ALA A 537 4.27 2.68 9.09
N PRO A 538 3.53 1.72 8.48
CA PRO A 538 2.93 1.96 7.16
C PRO A 538 1.97 3.15 7.14
N ALA A 539 1.14 3.31 8.20
CA ALA A 539 0.20 4.41 8.30
C ALA A 539 0.92 5.77 8.44
N VAL A 540 2.03 5.82 9.19
CA VAL A 540 2.87 7.02 9.30
C VAL A 540 3.42 7.43 7.93
N GLU A 541 3.93 6.49 7.15
CA GLU A 541 4.45 6.77 5.81
C GLU A 541 3.36 7.26 4.86
N TYR A 542 2.18 6.62 4.86
CA TYR A 542 1.06 7.07 4.05
C TYR A 542 0.55 8.46 4.46
N ALA A 543 0.64 8.82 5.74
CA ALA A 543 0.18 10.12 6.23
C ALA A 543 1.13 11.26 5.79
N LYS A 544 2.41 10.96 5.59
CA LYS A 544 3.37 11.91 4.98
C LYS A 544 3.04 12.22 3.53
N GLY A 545 2.46 11.27 2.81
CA GLY A 545 1.96 11.46 1.46
C GLY A 545 1.56 10.16 0.78
N HIS A 546 0.37 10.12 0.16
CA HIS A 546 -0.06 9.03 -0.71
C HIS A 546 -0.96 9.56 -1.85
N PRO A 547 -0.96 8.90 -3.03
CA PRO A 547 -1.89 9.27 -4.10
C PRO A 547 -3.33 8.90 -3.73
N LEU A 548 -4.27 9.80 -4.01
CA LEU A 548 -5.70 9.51 -3.93
C LEU A 548 -6.14 8.63 -5.09
N ASN A 549 -6.85 7.53 -4.82
CA ASN A 549 -7.50 6.77 -5.87
C ASN A 549 -8.86 7.39 -6.26
N GLN A 550 -9.43 6.94 -7.38
CA GLN A 550 -10.71 7.42 -7.89
C GLN A 550 -11.85 7.37 -6.86
N PHE A 551 -11.94 6.28 -6.11
CA PHE A 551 -13.02 6.08 -5.13
C PHE A 551 -12.94 7.10 -3.99
N GLN A 552 -11.75 7.30 -3.41
CA GLN A 552 -11.54 8.25 -2.32
C GLN A 552 -11.71 9.70 -2.80
N ALA A 553 -11.20 10.04 -4.00
CA ALA A 553 -11.40 11.36 -4.60
C ALA A 553 -12.89 11.67 -4.79
N SER A 554 -13.66 10.70 -5.32
CA SER A 554 -15.11 10.84 -5.52
C SER A 554 -15.85 11.07 -4.20
N PHE A 555 -15.48 10.35 -3.13
CA PHE A 555 -16.07 10.52 -1.81
C PHE A 555 -15.69 11.85 -1.15
N LEU A 556 -14.45 12.29 -1.30
CA LEU A 556 -14.02 13.60 -0.81
C LEU A 556 -14.79 14.73 -1.50
N GLN A 557 -14.97 14.65 -2.82
CA GLN A 557 -15.76 15.61 -3.59
C GLN A 557 -17.21 15.67 -3.07
N LEU A 558 -17.79 14.50 -2.81
CA LEU A 558 -19.15 14.37 -2.32
C LEU A 558 -19.33 14.97 -0.91
N LEU A 559 -18.34 14.75 -0.04
CA LEU A 559 -18.35 15.24 1.34
C LEU A 559 -17.63 16.58 1.50
N GLN A 560 -17.31 17.28 0.40
CA GLN A 560 -16.61 18.56 0.40
C GLN A 560 -17.17 19.54 1.44
N PRO A 561 -18.50 19.77 1.54
CA PRO A 561 -19.06 20.72 2.53
C PRO A 561 -18.79 20.34 3.99
N ILE A 562 -18.52 19.07 4.28
CA ILE A 562 -18.21 18.56 5.62
C ILE A 562 -16.71 18.68 5.88
N VAL A 563 -15.89 18.17 4.96
CA VAL A 563 -14.44 18.08 5.16
C VAL A 563 -13.74 19.45 5.08
N THR A 564 -14.34 20.44 4.40
CA THR A 564 -13.83 21.82 4.34
C THR A 564 -14.48 22.77 5.35
N ARG A 565 -15.29 22.25 6.28
CA ARG A 565 -15.94 23.06 7.33
C ARG A 565 -14.92 23.82 8.18
N ALA A 566 -13.90 23.12 8.67
CA ALA A 566 -12.83 23.70 9.48
C ALA A 566 -11.67 24.22 8.62
N ALA A 567 -10.95 25.23 9.12
CA ALA A 567 -9.77 25.79 8.44
C ALA A 567 -8.68 24.74 8.18
N PHE A 568 -8.51 23.79 9.10
CA PHE A 568 -7.59 22.67 8.92
C PHE A 568 -7.97 21.81 7.71
N GLY A 569 -9.26 21.46 7.59
CA GLY A 569 -9.77 20.68 6.47
C GLY A 569 -9.63 21.40 5.13
N ARG A 570 -9.92 22.71 5.07
CA ARG A 570 -9.62 23.55 3.89
C ARG A 570 -8.15 23.46 3.51
N LYS A 571 -7.23 23.67 4.46
CA LYS A 571 -5.79 23.57 4.20
C LYS A 571 -5.36 22.17 3.73
N LEU A 572 -6.05 21.12 4.17
CA LEU A 572 -5.72 19.74 3.84
C LEU A 572 -6.21 19.32 2.44
N TYR A 573 -7.38 19.79 2.04
CA TYR A 573 -8.06 19.33 0.81
C TYR A 573 -8.18 20.39 -0.29
N GLU A 574 -7.94 21.67 0.00
CA GLU A 574 -7.93 22.76 -0.98
C GLU A 574 -6.48 23.15 -1.28
N GLY A 575 -6.08 22.99 -2.53
CA GLY A 575 -4.78 23.41 -3.06
C GLY A 575 -4.89 24.61 -4.01
N PRO A 576 -3.76 25.06 -4.58
CA PRO A 576 -3.75 26.15 -5.56
C PRO A 576 -4.61 25.84 -6.81
N ASP A 577 -4.75 24.57 -7.16
CA ASP A 577 -5.53 24.09 -8.31
C ASP A 577 -7.00 23.76 -7.94
N GLY A 578 -7.44 24.11 -6.73
CA GLY A 578 -8.78 23.83 -6.21
C GLY A 578 -8.84 22.61 -5.28
N PHE A 579 -10.02 22.00 -5.18
CA PHE A 579 -10.27 20.87 -4.28
C PHE A 579 -9.59 19.59 -4.79
N ILE A 580 -8.97 18.82 -3.90
CA ILE A 580 -8.09 17.69 -4.22
C ILE A 580 -8.78 16.64 -5.12
N GLN A 581 -8.04 16.15 -6.12
CA GLN A 581 -8.52 15.24 -7.16
C GLN A 581 -7.79 13.89 -7.14
N GLU A 582 -8.27 12.95 -7.95
CA GLU A 582 -7.61 11.66 -8.18
C GLU A 582 -6.14 11.83 -8.60
N ASN A 583 -5.29 10.90 -8.17
CA ASN A 583 -3.84 10.83 -8.38
C ASN A 583 -3.02 11.96 -7.73
N GLN A 584 -3.65 13.00 -7.18
CA GLN A 584 -2.94 13.99 -6.37
C GLN A 584 -2.49 13.40 -5.03
N ILE A 585 -1.38 13.92 -4.51
CA ILE A 585 -0.79 13.45 -3.26
C ILE A 585 -1.45 14.15 -2.07
N LEU A 586 -2.19 13.39 -1.26
CA LEU A 586 -2.74 13.87 0.00
C LEU A 586 -1.69 13.75 1.11
N GLN A 587 -1.39 14.86 1.79
CA GLN A 587 -0.42 14.91 2.89
C GLN A 587 -1.07 15.41 4.19
N ASN A 588 -1.13 14.56 5.21
CA ASN A 588 -1.60 14.90 6.55
C ASN A 588 -0.48 14.71 7.57
N ARG A 589 0.49 15.63 7.58
CA ARG A 589 1.66 15.55 8.48
C ARG A 589 1.27 15.56 9.95
N ALA A 590 0.22 16.30 10.32
CA ALA A 590 -0.29 16.30 11.70
C ALA A 590 -0.74 14.91 12.15
N LEU A 591 -1.37 14.14 11.25
CA LEU A 591 -1.73 12.75 11.52
C LEU A 591 -0.51 11.84 11.60
N ALA A 592 0.51 12.05 10.78
CA ALA A 592 1.77 11.31 10.89
C ALA A 592 2.45 11.52 12.26
N ASP A 593 2.52 12.77 12.71
CA ASP A 593 3.08 13.13 14.02
C ASP A 593 2.25 12.55 15.16
N PHE A 594 0.91 12.60 15.04
CA PHE A 594 0.02 12.02 16.04
C PHE A 594 0.14 10.49 16.11
N LEU A 595 0.27 9.79 14.97
CA LEU A 595 0.52 8.34 14.94
C LEU A 595 1.83 7.97 15.65
N LEU A 596 2.88 8.79 15.51
CA LEU A 596 4.14 8.60 16.24
C LEU A 596 3.96 8.83 17.74
N LEU A 597 3.22 9.87 18.15
CA LEU A 597 2.88 10.10 19.55
C LEU A 597 2.08 8.93 20.15
N LEU A 598 1.15 8.35 19.39
CA LEU A 598 0.37 7.17 19.81
C LEU A 598 1.25 5.96 20.09
N VAL A 599 2.33 5.77 19.32
CA VAL A 599 3.32 4.69 19.57
C VAL A 599 4.02 4.90 20.91
N GLU A 600 4.22 6.15 21.34
CA GLU A 600 4.91 6.49 22.58
C GLU A 600 3.98 6.40 23.81
N ASP A 601 2.75 6.91 23.71
CA ASP A 601 1.88 7.08 24.87
C ASP A 601 0.66 6.14 24.91
N GLY A 602 0.46 5.35 23.85
CA GLY A 602 -0.64 4.40 23.74
C GLY A 602 -2.04 5.05 23.75
N GLY A 603 -2.17 6.29 23.28
CA GLY A 603 -3.43 7.05 23.24
C GLY A 603 -3.69 7.91 24.48
N ALA A 604 -2.74 7.98 25.44
CA ALA A 604 -2.94 8.71 26.68
C ALA A 604 -3.21 10.21 26.43
N SER A 605 -2.50 10.85 25.49
CA SER A 605 -2.69 12.26 25.17
C SER A 605 -4.08 12.55 24.62
N PHE A 606 -4.64 11.64 23.80
CA PHE A 606 -5.96 11.76 23.20
C PHE A 606 -7.10 11.62 24.21
N TYR A 607 -7.00 10.66 25.14
CA TYR A 607 -8.10 10.35 26.07
C TYR A 607 -7.98 11.04 27.45
N ARG A 608 -6.76 11.39 27.89
CA ARG A 608 -6.51 11.89 29.26
C ARG A 608 -5.56 13.09 29.33
N GLY A 609 -4.77 13.30 28.29
CA GLY A 609 -3.80 14.38 28.21
C GLY A 609 -4.34 15.64 27.55
N GLU A 610 -3.42 16.43 26.99
CA GLU A 610 -3.72 17.78 26.54
C GLU A 610 -4.69 17.84 25.35
N ILE A 611 -4.56 16.91 24.41
CA ILE A 611 -5.49 16.81 23.27
C ILE A 611 -6.92 16.57 23.77
N GLY A 612 -7.11 15.64 24.71
CA GLY A 612 -8.42 15.36 25.28
C GLY A 612 -9.03 16.54 26.06
N ARG A 613 -8.19 17.31 26.76
CA ARG A 613 -8.63 18.54 27.44
C ARG A 613 -9.06 19.60 26.45
N GLN A 614 -8.28 19.84 25.39
CA GLN A 614 -8.62 20.81 24.38
C GLN A 614 -9.90 20.43 23.63
N ILE A 615 -10.08 19.15 23.26
CA ILE A 615 -11.34 18.67 22.69
C ILE A 615 -12.51 19.00 23.62
N SER A 616 -12.39 18.68 24.93
CA SER A 616 -13.46 18.97 25.90
C SER A 616 -13.75 20.46 26.03
N GLN A 617 -12.73 21.31 25.94
CA GLN A 617 -12.89 22.76 25.99
C GLN A 617 -13.62 23.27 24.75
N ASP A 618 -13.18 22.88 23.55
CA ASP A 618 -13.80 23.26 22.29
C ASP A 618 -15.29 22.85 22.25
N MET A 619 -15.60 21.65 22.77
CA MET A 619 -16.97 21.14 22.89
C MET A 619 -17.81 21.97 23.85
N GLN A 620 -17.24 22.42 24.97
CA GLN A 620 -17.96 23.25 25.94
C GLN A 620 -18.24 24.65 25.39
N GLU A 621 -17.27 25.25 24.69
CA GLU A 621 -17.35 26.61 24.18
C GLU A 621 -18.23 26.74 22.94
N ASN A 622 -18.23 25.71 22.08
CA ASN A 622 -18.80 25.81 20.73
C ASN A 622 -19.99 24.87 20.49
N GLY A 623 -20.70 24.47 21.55
CA GLY A 623 -21.97 23.73 21.42
C GLY A 623 -21.84 22.23 21.11
N GLY A 624 -20.72 21.60 21.49
CA GLY A 624 -20.53 20.15 21.47
C GLY A 624 -21.03 19.47 22.75
N LEU A 625 -21.01 18.13 22.79
CA LEU A 625 -21.46 17.34 23.96
C LEU A 625 -20.34 16.53 24.65
N LEU A 626 -19.27 16.22 23.92
CA LEU A 626 -18.17 15.38 24.39
C LEU A 626 -17.39 16.09 25.51
N SER A 627 -17.22 15.41 26.64
CA SER A 627 -16.46 15.92 27.79
C SER A 627 -15.16 15.15 28.03
N LEU A 628 -14.27 15.73 28.83
CA LEU A 628 -13.07 15.02 29.31
C LEU A 628 -13.44 13.78 30.15
N ALA A 629 -14.52 13.83 30.93
CA ALA A 629 -14.99 12.67 31.71
C ALA A 629 -15.45 11.52 30.81
N ASP A 630 -16.03 11.83 29.66
CA ASP A 630 -16.37 10.83 28.65
C ASP A 630 -15.12 10.18 28.06
N LEU A 631 -14.15 10.97 27.60
CA LEU A 631 -12.89 10.49 27.04
C LEU A 631 -12.11 9.62 28.03
N MET A 632 -11.94 10.09 29.27
CA MET A 632 -11.24 9.33 30.32
C MET A 632 -11.99 8.04 30.70
N GLY A 633 -13.31 8.07 30.62
CA GLY A 633 -14.20 6.97 31.00
C GLY A 633 -14.38 5.90 29.92
N TYR A 634 -14.00 6.18 28.66
CA TYR A 634 -14.19 5.25 27.55
C TYR A 634 -13.39 3.96 27.73
N ARG A 635 -13.99 2.82 27.37
CA ARG A 635 -13.34 1.50 27.39
C ARG A 635 -13.78 0.64 26.20
N VAL A 636 -12.82 -0.12 25.67
CA VAL A 636 -13.09 -1.25 24.77
C VAL A 636 -13.75 -2.36 25.56
N ARG A 637 -14.80 -2.98 25.01
CA ARG A 637 -15.54 -4.07 25.65
C ARG A 637 -15.23 -5.38 24.91
N GLU A 638 -14.59 -6.33 25.58
CA GLU A 638 -14.47 -7.70 25.06
C GLU A 638 -15.76 -8.48 25.32
N ARG A 639 -16.32 -9.08 24.28
CA ARG A 639 -17.60 -9.79 24.30
C ARG A 639 -17.45 -11.17 23.66
N LYS A 640 -18.38 -12.06 24.01
CA LYS A 640 -18.57 -13.30 23.23
C LYS A 640 -19.33 -12.95 21.95
N PRO A 641 -18.90 -13.43 20.77
CA PRO A 641 -19.65 -13.20 19.54
C PRO A 641 -21.01 -13.88 19.62
N LEU A 642 -21.99 -13.30 18.91
CA LEU A 642 -23.27 -13.96 18.67
C LEU A 642 -23.03 -15.18 17.79
N ARG A 643 -23.68 -16.29 18.13
CA ARG A 643 -23.58 -17.57 17.40
C ARG A 643 -24.93 -17.91 16.78
N SER A 644 -24.90 -18.39 15.54
CA SER A 644 -26.06 -18.92 14.82
C SER A 644 -25.64 -20.07 13.91
N VAL A 645 -26.57 -20.94 13.54
CA VAL A 645 -26.30 -22.08 12.64
C VAL A 645 -27.11 -21.91 11.37
N TYR A 646 -26.48 -22.18 10.23
CA TYR A 646 -27.11 -22.14 8.91
C TYR A 646 -26.52 -23.24 8.01
N ARG A 647 -27.34 -24.17 7.53
CA ARG A 647 -26.95 -25.27 6.62
C ARG A 647 -25.71 -26.06 7.07
N GLY A 648 -25.57 -26.28 8.37
CA GLY A 648 -24.41 -26.97 8.96
C GLY A 648 -23.18 -26.09 9.19
N TYR A 649 -23.23 -24.80 8.86
CA TYR A 649 -22.21 -23.81 9.20
C TYR A 649 -22.56 -23.07 10.48
N GLU A 650 -21.56 -22.70 11.27
CA GLU A 650 -21.69 -21.79 12.41
C GLU A 650 -21.29 -20.36 12.01
N LEU A 651 -22.24 -19.43 12.08
CA LEU A 651 -21.98 -18.01 11.95
C LEU A 651 -21.61 -17.42 13.32
N LEU A 652 -20.42 -16.84 13.41
CA LEU A 652 -20.02 -15.93 14.50
C LEU A 652 -20.15 -14.49 14.01
N THR A 653 -20.84 -13.64 14.77
CA THR A 653 -21.09 -12.24 14.35
C THR A 653 -21.25 -11.29 15.54
N ALA A 654 -21.54 -10.02 15.26
CA ALA A 654 -21.63 -8.97 16.27
C ALA A 654 -22.75 -9.23 17.30
N PRO A 655 -22.45 -9.24 18.61
CA PRO A 655 -23.45 -9.32 19.66
C PRO A 655 -24.09 -7.94 19.96
N PRO A 656 -25.19 -7.91 20.74
CA PRO A 656 -25.76 -6.66 21.25
C PRO A 656 -24.72 -5.79 21.99
N PRO A 657 -24.80 -4.45 21.87
CA PRO A 657 -25.91 -3.65 21.32
C PRO A 657 -25.91 -3.48 19.80
N SER A 658 -24.96 -4.09 19.06
CA SER A 658 -25.10 -4.17 17.60
C SER A 658 -26.32 -5.03 17.25
N MET A 659 -27.19 -4.50 16.38
CA MET A 659 -28.35 -5.22 15.84
C MET A 659 -28.01 -5.95 14.54
N GLY A 660 -26.96 -5.52 13.82
CA GLY A 660 -26.61 -6.03 12.51
C GLY A 660 -26.41 -7.56 12.51
N GLY A 661 -25.59 -8.06 13.43
CA GLY A 661 -25.29 -9.50 13.52
C GLY A 661 -26.54 -10.34 13.82
N ALA A 662 -27.41 -9.85 14.71
CA ALA A 662 -28.63 -10.57 15.06
C ALA A 662 -29.68 -10.58 13.93
N LEU A 663 -29.80 -9.49 13.18
CA LEU A 663 -30.70 -9.44 12.03
C LEU A 663 -30.20 -10.32 10.88
N ILE A 664 -28.89 -10.46 10.70
CA ILE A 664 -28.31 -11.46 9.78
C ILE A 664 -28.65 -12.87 10.25
N ALA A 665 -28.38 -13.19 11.52
CA ALA A 665 -28.70 -14.49 12.10
C ALA A 665 -30.19 -14.85 11.99
N TYR A 666 -31.08 -13.87 12.21
CA TYR A 666 -32.52 -14.04 12.04
C TYR A 666 -32.90 -14.30 10.58
N SER A 667 -32.28 -13.58 9.63
CA SER A 667 -32.51 -13.78 8.19
C SER A 667 -32.11 -15.19 7.76
N LEU A 668 -30.94 -15.66 8.20
CA LEU A 668 -30.46 -17.02 7.92
C LEU A 668 -31.35 -18.08 8.58
N ALA A 669 -31.81 -17.86 9.81
CA ALA A 669 -32.73 -18.79 10.47
C ALA A 669 -34.10 -18.91 9.75
N ILE A 670 -34.56 -17.85 9.07
CA ILE A 670 -35.74 -17.93 8.19
C ILE A 670 -35.42 -18.76 6.94
N ASN A 671 -34.27 -18.50 6.30
CA ASN A 671 -33.86 -19.26 5.12
C ASN A 671 -33.63 -20.74 5.43
N GLU A 672 -33.14 -21.09 6.63
CA GLU A 672 -32.93 -22.48 7.07
C GLU A 672 -34.21 -23.32 6.95
N ARG A 673 -35.37 -22.70 7.16
CA ARG A 673 -36.69 -23.35 7.09
C ARG A 673 -37.22 -23.50 5.66
N GLN A 674 -36.61 -22.83 4.68
CA GLN A 674 -36.92 -23.05 3.27
C GLN A 674 -36.24 -24.31 2.73
N LYS A 675 -36.86 -24.97 1.76
CA LYS A 675 -36.27 -26.16 1.09
C LYS A 675 -35.25 -25.72 0.04
N GLU A 676 -34.04 -26.30 0.12
CA GLU A 676 -32.82 -25.95 -0.64
C GLU A 676 -33.05 -25.94 -2.18
N ASP A 677 -33.88 -26.85 -2.70
CA ASP A 677 -34.07 -27.03 -4.15
C ASP A 677 -35.14 -26.13 -4.81
N SER A 678 -35.83 -25.27 -4.07
CA SER A 678 -37.02 -24.58 -4.58
C SER A 678 -36.74 -23.24 -5.29
N LEU A 679 -35.56 -22.64 -5.10
CA LEU A 679 -35.20 -21.33 -5.61
C LEU A 679 -34.00 -21.43 -6.54
N ARG A 680 -34.16 -20.95 -7.78
CA ARG A 680 -33.03 -20.71 -8.70
C ARG A 680 -32.54 -19.28 -8.51
N TRP A 681 -31.24 -19.09 -8.27
CA TRP A 681 -30.64 -17.76 -8.17
C TRP A 681 -30.97 -16.90 -9.40
N GLY A 682 -31.30 -15.63 -9.18
CA GLY A 682 -31.67 -14.69 -10.23
C GLY A 682 -33.05 -14.88 -10.84
N SER A 683 -33.83 -15.90 -10.45
CA SER A 683 -35.22 -16.06 -10.91
C SER A 683 -36.17 -15.08 -10.22
N GLY A 684 -37.34 -14.82 -10.83
CA GLY A 684 -38.38 -13.98 -10.20
C GLY A 684 -38.83 -14.48 -8.82
N LYS A 685 -38.87 -15.80 -8.61
CA LYS A 685 -39.15 -16.40 -7.28
C LYS A 685 -38.06 -16.08 -6.25
N HIS A 686 -36.80 -16.10 -6.67
CA HIS A 686 -35.67 -15.72 -5.81
C HIS A 686 -35.74 -14.24 -5.41
N LEU A 687 -36.07 -13.36 -6.36
CA LEU A 687 -36.24 -11.92 -6.10
C LEU A 687 -37.41 -11.66 -5.13
N LEU A 688 -38.57 -12.27 -5.37
CA LEU A 688 -39.73 -12.18 -4.49
C LEU A 688 -39.46 -12.72 -3.07
N TRP A 689 -38.76 -13.86 -2.96
CA TRP A 689 -38.36 -14.41 -1.68
C TRP A 689 -37.44 -13.45 -0.92
N THR A 690 -36.44 -12.89 -1.62
CA THR A 690 -35.50 -11.94 -1.04
C THR A 690 -36.21 -10.66 -0.56
N LEU A 691 -37.17 -10.14 -1.33
CA LEU A 691 -38.01 -9.01 -0.91
C LEU A 691 -38.83 -9.35 0.35
N ALA A 692 -39.51 -10.50 0.35
CA ALA A 692 -40.32 -10.94 1.49
C ALA A 692 -39.48 -11.11 2.76
N LEU A 693 -38.27 -11.67 2.63
CA LEU A 693 -37.31 -11.81 3.71
C LEU A 693 -36.91 -10.44 4.27
N MET A 694 -36.48 -9.51 3.41
CA MET A 694 -36.09 -8.16 3.82
C MET A 694 -37.24 -7.42 4.51
N SER A 695 -38.46 -7.51 3.96
CA SER A 695 -39.66 -6.90 4.55
C SER A 695 -39.95 -7.46 5.95
N ARG A 696 -39.84 -8.77 6.14
CA ARG A 696 -40.03 -9.41 7.45
C ARG A 696 -38.97 -8.96 8.47
N VAL A 697 -37.71 -8.92 8.07
CA VAL A 697 -36.59 -8.49 8.92
C VAL A 697 -36.75 -7.02 9.31
N GLU A 698 -37.22 -6.18 8.39
CA GLU A 698 -37.44 -4.75 8.66
C GLU A 698 -38.57 -4.52 9.67
N LYS A 699 -39.68 -5.28 9.59
CA LYS A 699 -40.75 -5.26 10.60
C LYS A 699 -40.23 -5.62 12.00
N VAL A 700 -39.40 -6.66 12.08
CA VAL A 700 -38.79 -7.09 13.34
C VAL A 700 -37.85 -6.02 13.91
N ARG A 701 -37.05 -5.38 13.05
CA ARG A 701 -36.17 -4.28 13.47
C ARG A 701 -36.97 -3.11 14.07
N LYS A 702 -38.08 -2.71 13.45
CA LYS A 702 -38.96 -1.65 13.99
C LYS A 702 -39.53 -2.03 15.35
N ALA A 703 -40.06 -3.25 15.48
CA ALA A 703 -40.60 -3.73 16.75
C ALA A 703 -39.54 -3.80 17.87
N LEU A 704 -38.29 -4.16 17.55
CA LEU A 704 -37.17 -4.17 18.50
C LEU A 704 -36.87 -2.78 19.06
N VAL A 705 -36.86 -1.78 18.19
CA VAL A 705 -36.63 -0.38 18.54
C VAL A 705 -37.77 0.17 19.41
N GLU A 706 -39.02 -0.06 19.01
CA GLU A 706 -40.20 0.55 19.64
C GLU A 706 -40.59 -0.12 20.96
N GLN A 707 -40.43 -1.44 21.06
CA GLN A 707 -40.96 -2.24 22.18
C GLN A 707 -39.88 -2.64 23.19
N GLY A 708 -38.61 -2.29 22.97
CA GLY A 708 -37.49 -2.61 23.88
C GLY A 708 -37.27 -4.11 24.12
N LYS A 709 -37.75 -4.97 23.21
CA LYS A 709 -37.66 -6.43 23.36
C LYS A 709 -36.21 -6.92 23.19
N PRO A 710 -35.75 -7.90 23.97
CA PRO A 710 -34.41 -8.47 23.79
C PRO A 710 -34.28 -9.19 22.44
N VAL A 711 -33.29 -8.80 21.65
CA VAL A 711 -32.95 -9.40 20.34
C VAL A 711 -32.82 -10.93 20.38
N VAL A 712 -32.39 -11.49 21.51
CA VAL A 712 -32.17 -12.93 21.71
C VAL A 712 -33.48 -13.74 21.72
N SER A 713 -34.62 -13.14 22.11
CA SER A 713 -35.89 -13.87 22.15
C SER A 713 -36.51 -14.10 20.77
N LEU A 714 -36.07 -13.37 19.74
CA LEU A 714 -36.63 -13.45 18.38
C LEU A 714 -36.09 -14.61 17.54
N VAL A 715 -34.98 -15.21 17.94
CA VAL A 715 -34.48 -16.47 17.34
C VAL A 715 -35.47 -17.62 17.61
N ALA A 716 -36.46 -17.42 18.50
CA ALA A 716 -37.52 -18.36 18.86
C ALA A 716 -38.95 -17.79 18.64
N GLY A 717 -39.43 -17.66 17.39
CA GLY A 717 -40.87 -17.80 17.05
C GLY A 717 -41.74 -16.54 16.76
N GLN A 718 -42.55 -16.69 15.68
CA GLN A 718 -43.83 -16.11 15.16
C GLN A 718 -44.30 -14.62 15.20
N ASP A 719 -44.66 -14.17 13.97
CA ASP A 719 -45.78 -13.37 13.37
C ASP A 719 -46.24 -11.91 13.71
N ASP A 720 -46.66 -11.23 12.60
CA ASP A 720 -47.62 -10.11 12.32
C ASP A 720 -47.50 -8.72 12.99
N ALA A 721 -47.91 -7.54 12.46
CA ALA A 721 -48.40 -7.00 11.17
C ALA A 721 -48.23 -5.44 11.16
N ASN A 722 -48.30 -4.82 9.96
CA ASN A 722 -48.40 -3.38 9.55
C ASN A 722 -48.01 -2.22 10.50
N PHE A 723 -47.08 -1.35 10.06
CA PHE A 723 -47.31 0.11 9.86
C PHE A 723 -46.07 0.86 9.27
N GLU A 724 -46.36 2.06 8.74
CA GLU A 724 -45.49 3.05 8.06
C GLU A 724 -44.33 3.57 8.92
N MET A 725 -43.19 3.91 8.29
CA MET A 725 -42.02 4.60 8.89
C MET A 725 -41.03 5.00 7.75
N PRO A 726 -40.09 5.94 7.97
CA PRO A 726 -39.99 7.21 7.27
C PRO A 726 -38.93 7.27 6.17
N ASP A 727 -39.04 8.30 5.33
CA ASP A 727 -38.09 8.67 4.29
C ASP A 727 -36.72 9.00 4.88
N ARG A 728 -35.70 8.16 4.62
CA ARG A 728 -34.30 8.57 4.32
C ARG A 728 -33.35 7.37 4.25
N LEU A 729 -32.72 7.31 3.09
CA LEU A 729 -31.59 6.46 2.69
C LEU A 729 -30.53 7.46 2.29
N PHE A 730 -29.25 7.36 2.58
CA PHE A 730 -28.31 6.26 2.73
C PHE A 730 -27.25 6.73 3.78
N SER A 731 -26.29 5.89 4.16
CA SER A 731 -25.02 6.33 4.79
C SER A 731 -23.90 5.45 4.24
N ARG A 732 -22.81 6.07 3.78
CA ARG A 732 -21.61 5.39 3.24
C ARG A 732 -20.38 5.99 3.90
N GLY A 733 -20.20 5.70 5.19
CA GLY A 733 -19.03 6.10 5.97
C GLY A 733 -18.36 4.92 6.69
N THR A 734 -18.25 3.74 6.07
CA THR A 734 -17.76 2.51 6.75
C THR A 734 -16.81 1.72 5.86
N THR A 735 -15.68 1.27 6.43
CA THR A 735 -14.74 0.34 5.78
C THR A 735 -14.72 -1.02 6.49
N HIS A 736 -14.35 -2.07 5.77
CA HIS A 736 -14.19 -3.42 6.29
C HIS A 736 -12.87 -4.04 5.84
N VAL A 737 -12.24 -4.79 6.75
CA VAL A 737 -10.99 -5.53 6.51
C VAL A 737 -11.16 -6.97 7.01
N SER A 738 -10.73 -7.92 6.20
CA SER A 738 -10.66 -9.35 6.52
C SER A 738 -9.22 -9.83 6.40
N VAL A 739 -8.74 -10.57 7.40
CA VAL A 739 -7.38 -11.14 7.44
C VAL A 739 -7.43 -12.59 7.90
N SER A 740 -6.64 -13.43 7.27
CA SER A 740 -6.27 -14.76 7.79
C SER A 740 -4.76 -14.96 7.68
N ASP A 741 -4.16 -15.65 8.66
CA ASP A 741 -2.72 -15.90 8.69
C ASP A 741 -2.36 -17.38 8.50
N ARG A 742 -1.05 -17.64 8.42
CA ARG A 742 -0.49 -18.98 8.24
C ARG A 742 -0.77 -19.96 9.40
N TRP A 743 -1.13 -19.46 10.58
CA TRP A 743 -1.46 -20.29 11.74
C TRP A 743 -2.95 -20.62 11.81
N GLY A 744 -3.76 -20.04 10.91
CA GLY A 744 -5.21 -20.20 10.90
C GLY A 744 -5.94 -19.17 11.75
N ASN A 745 -5.24 -18.18 12.32
CA ASN A 745 -5.94 -17.08 12.98
C ASN A 745 -6.66 -16.25 11.94
N CYS A 746 -7.85 -15.77 12.29
CA CYS A 746 -8.68 -14.96 11.41
C CYS A 746 -9.16 -13.72 12.14
N ALA A 747 -9.27 -12.61 11.44
CA ALA A 747 -9.79 -11.36 11.99
C ALA A 747 -10.66 -10.63 10.96
N ALA A 748 -11.83 -10.20 11.40
CA ALA A 748 -12.77 -9.38 10.63
C ALA A 748 -12.97 -8.06 11.38
N MET A 749 -12.73 -6.92 10.74
CA MET A 749 -12.84 -5.60 11.37
C MET A 749 -13.67 -4.65 10.52
N THR A 750 -14.63 -3.98 11.14
CA THR A 750 -15.44 -2.94 10.50
C THR A 750 -15.33 -1.66 11.31
N CYS A 751 -14.92 -0.56 10.66
CA CYS A 751 -14.73 0.74 11.29
C CYS A 751 -15.49 1.82 10.51
N SER A 752 -15.94 2.85 11.22
CA SER A 752 -16.72 3.93 10.64
C SER A 752 -16.43 5.26 11.36
N ASN A 753 -16.46 6.35 10.60
CA ASN A 753 -16.47 7.71 11.13
C ASN A 753 -17.85 8.39 11.01
N GLY A 754 -18.88 7.65 10.55
CA GLY A 754 -20.00 8.25 9.82
C GLY A 754 -19.44 9.01 8.61
N GLU A 755 -20.02 10.16 8.29
CA GLU A 755 -19.52 11.10 7.27
C GLU A 755 -18.57 12.16 7.86
N GLY A 756 -18.41 12.16 9.19
CA GLY A 756 -17.55 13.08 9.93
C GLY A 756 -18.26 14.34 10.38
N SER A 757 -17.83 14.89 11.52
CA SER A 757 -18.40 16.11 12.11
C SER A 757 -17.89 17.41 11.47
N GLY A 758 -16.86 17.33 10.63
CA GLY A 758 -16.08 18.47 10.15
C GLY A 758 -15.23 19.15 11.24
N TYR A 759 -15.16 18.58 12.45
CA TYR A 759 -14.26 19.02 13.53
C TYR A 759 -13.01 18.13 13.58
N PHE A 760 -11.83 18.76 13.60
CA PHE A 760 -10.54 18.08 13.69
C PHE A 760 -9.96 18.27 15.10
N ALA A 761 -9.56 17.17 15.73
CA ALA A 761 -8.92 17.19 17.04
C ALA A 761 -7.61 18.01 16.97
N PRO A 762 -7.43 19.00 17.87
CA PRO A 762 -6.35 19.98 17.79
C PRO A 762 -4.95 19.36 17.67
N GLY A 763 -4.18 19.79 16.67
CA GLY A 763 -2.80 19.34 16.44
C GLY A 763 -2.65 17.90 15.94
N THR A 764 -3.73 17.16 15.71
CA THR A 764 -3.64 15.72 15.37
C THR A 764 -3.97 15.39 13.91
N GLY A 765 -4.65 16.29 13.20
CA GLY A 765 -5.20 15.98 11.88
C GLY A 765 -6.29 14.90 11.86
N VAL A 766 -6.82 14.49 13.02
CA VAL A 766 -7.90 13.49 13.16
C VAL A 766 -9.27 14.17 13.14
N MET A 767 -10.09 13.88 12.13
CA MET A 767 -11.50 14.32 12.11
C MET A 767 -12.34 13.45 13.05
N LEU A 768 -13.13 14.06 13.93
CA LEU A 768 -14.03 13.31 14.82
C LEU A 768 -15.33 12.92 14.10
N ASN A 769 -15.91 11.82 14.55
CA ASN A 769 -17.13 11.23 14.00
C ASN A 769 -18.37 12.14 14.14
N ASN A 770 -19.42 11.85 13.37
CA ASN A 770 -20.76 12.43 13.51
C ASN A 770 -21.79 11.41 14.00
N MET A 771 -21.42 10.39 14.78
CA MET A 771 -22.30 9.26 15.13
C MET A 771 -23.56 9.66 15.90
N MET A 772 -23.58 10.81 16.59
CA MET A 772 -24.80 11.35 17.22
C MET A 772 -25.74 12.03 16.24
N GLY A 773 -25.29 12.26 15.00
CA GLY A 773 -26.04 12.88 13.90
C GLY A 773 -26.58 11.92 12.86
N GLU A 774 -26.33 10.63 13.03
CA GLU A 774 -26.74 9.55 12.14
C GLU A 774 -28.09 8.99 12.58
N ASP A 775 -29.12 9.12 11.75
CA ASP A 775 -30.50 8.81 12.12
C ASP A 775 -30.71 7.33 12.48
N ASP A 776 -29.97 6.45 11.81
CA ASP A 776 -30.06 5.00 11.94
C ASP A 776 -29.51 4.47 13.27
N LEU A 777 -28.58 5.22 13.88
CA LEU A 777 -28.02 4.92 15.20
C LEU A 777 -28.92 5.41 16.34
N HIS A 778 -29.81 6.38 16.07
CA HIS A 778 -30.67 7.03 17.06
C HIS A 778 -32.15 6.94 16.67
N PRO A 779 -32.73 5.73 16.60
CA PRO A 779 -34.08 5.54 16.10
C PRO A 779 -35.18 6.09 17.03
N LEU A 780 -34.84 6.41 18.29
CA LEU A 780 -35.72 7.11 19.24
C LEU A 780 -35.53 8.65 19.20
N GLY A 781 -34.79 9.16 18.21
CA GLY A 781 -34.44 10.56 18.05
C GLY A 781 -33.04 10.90 18.56
N PHE A 782 -32.44 11.92 17.97
CA PHE A 782 -31.09 12.38 18.32
C PHE A 782 -30.96 12.74 19.79
N HIS A 783 -29.80 12.37 20.37
CA HIS A 783 -29.44 12.64 21.76
C HIS A 783 -30.41 12.06 22.81
N SER A 784 -31.37 11.21 22.43
CA SER A 784 -32.33 10.60 23.38
C SER A 784 -31.67 9.64 24.36
N SER A 785 -30.58 8.97 23.96
CA SER A 785 -29.86 8.02 24.79
C SER A 785 -29.13 8.67 25.99
N PRO A 786 -29.04 7.96 27.14
CA PRO A 786 -28.24 8.39 28.28
C PRO A 786 -26.73 8.46 27.98
N ALA A 787 -26.03 9.39 28.63
CA ALA A 787 -24.59 9.53 28.50
C ALA A 787 -23.85 8.29 29.04
N GLY A 788 -22.82 7.84 28.32
CA GLY A 788 -22.00 6.68 28.67
C GLY A 788 -22.49 5.33 28.18
N GLU A 789 -23.66 5.28 27.55
CA GLU A 789 -24.15 4.06 26.93
C GLU A 789 -23.43 3.80 25.60
N ARG A 790 -23.22 2.52 25.27
CA ARG A 790 -22.64 2.12 23.97
C ARG A 790 -23.72 2.28 22.92
N VAL A 791 -23.47 3.08 21.89
CA VAL A 791 -24.43 3.30 20.80
C VAL A 791 -24.67 1.99 20.04
N GLY A 792 -25.92 1.73 19.63
CA GLY A 792 -26.26 0.59 18.77
C GLY A 792 -25.64 0.74 17.39
N SER A 793 -25.48 -0.35 16.64
CA SER A 793 -24.89 -0.30 15.29
C SER A 793 -25.41 -1.41 14.39
N MET A 794 -25.26 -1.22 13.08
CA MET A 794 -25.53 -2.21 12.04
C MET A 794 -24.27 -2.96 11.58
N MET A 795 -23.08 -2.54 12.01
CA MET A 795 -21.83 -3.21 11.67
C MET A 795 -21.80 -4.64 12.22
N ALA A 796 -21.37 -5.58 11.38
CA ALA A 796 -21.40 -7.01 11.67
C ALA A 796 -20.19 -7.75 11.07
N PRO A 797 -18.94 -7.47 11.50
CA PRO A 797 -17.82 -8.31 11.13
C PRO A 797 -18.11 -9.75 11.59
N SER A 798 -17.97 -10.70 10.68
CA SER A 798 -18.46 -12.06 10.84
C SER A 798 -17.45 -13.11 10.40
N LEU A 799 -17.55 -14.29 10.99
CA LEU A 799 -16.82 -15.49 10.59
C LEU A 799 -17.82 -16.61 10.35
N LEU A 800 -17.64 -17.37 9.27
CA LEU A 800 -18.39 -18.59 9.01
C LEU A 800 -17.48 -19.78 9.24
N LEU A 801 -17.91 -20.70 10.10
CA LEU A 801 -17.15 -21.87 10.50
C LEU A 801 -17.85 -23.15 10.08
N ARG A 802 -17.06 -24.18 9.81
CA ARG A 802 -17.51 -25.56 9.66
C ARG A 802 -16.53 -26.46 10.39
N ASP A 803 -17.03 -27.39 11.20
CA ASP A 803 -16.19 -28.30 12.00
C ASP A 803 -15.11 -27.56 12.82
N ASN A 804 -15.48 -26.44 13.44
CA ASN A 804 -14.60 -25.52 14.18
C ASN A 804 -13.46 -24.86 13.38
N LYS A 805 -13.46 -24.97 12.04
CA LYS A 805 -12.52 -24.26 11.16
C LYS A 805 -13.22 -23.08 10.52
N VAL A 806 -12.55 -21.94 10.47
CA VAL A 806 -13.04 -20.75 9.75
C VAL A 806 -12.91 -21.02 8.25
N GLU A 807 -14.03 -21.01 7.54
CA GLU A 807 -14.07 -21.13 6.07
C GLU A 807 -14.24 -19.77 5.38
N LEU A 808 -14.87 -18.80 6.06
CA LEU A 808 -15.06 -17.46 5.51
C LEU A 808 -14.89 -16.38 6.59
N VAL A 809 -14.15 -15.34 6.23
CA VAL A 809 -14.02 -14.09 6.99
C VAL A 809 -14.69 -13.01 6.15
N LEU A 810 -15.70 -12.32 6.69
CA LEU A 810 -16.51 -11.42 5.90
C LEU A 810 -17.11 -10.27 6.71
N GLY A 811 -17.46 -9.21 5.98
CA GLY A 811 -18.12 -8.01 6.46
C GLY A 811 -18.37 -7.06 5.29
N SER A 812 -19.12 -6.01 5.54
CA SER A 812 -19.45 -5.00 4.54
C SER A 812 -19.48 -3.61 5.17
N GLY A 813 -19.14 -2.60 4.39
CA GLY A 813 -19.58 -1.22 4.64
C GLY A 813 -21.02 -1.01 4.19
N GLY A 814 -21.62 0.14 4.55
CA GLY A 814 -22.91 0.57 3.99
C GLY A 814 -24.09 0.61 4.96
N SER A 815 -23.87 0.97 6.24
CA SER A 815 -24.92 1.27 7.24
C SER A 815 -26.08 0.26 7.20
N LYS A 816 -27.29 0.69 6.80
CA LYS A 816 -28.50 -0.14 6.73
C LYS A 816 -28.33 -1.34 5.77
N ARG A 817 -27.50 -1.25 4.72
CA ARG A 817 -27.31 -2.34 3.73
C ARG A 817 -26.42 -3.48 4.18
N ILE A 818 -25.70 -3.34 5.30
CA ILE A 818 -24.74 -4.37 5.76
C ILE A 818 -25.46 -5.71 5.93
N ARG A 819 -26.60 -5.73 6.63
CA ARG A 819 -27.36 -6.95 6.93
C ARG A 819 -27.82 -7.70 5.68
N THR A 820 -28.31 -6.98 4.68
CA THR A 820 -28.84 -7.56 3.45
C THR A 820 -27.72 -8.02 2.53
N THR A 821 -26.63 -7.27 2.46
CA THR A 821 -25.43 -7.62 1.69
C THR A 821 -24.80 -8.90 2.24
N MET A 822 -24.61 -8.96 3.56
CA MET A 822 -24.05 -10.12 4.25
C MET A 822 -24.92 -11.36 4.06
N THR A 823 -26.24 -11.22 4.25
CA THR A 823 -27.18 -12.34 4.05
C THR A 823 -27.13 -12.85 2.61
N GLN A 824 -27.15 -11.97 1.61
CA GLN A 824 -27.09 -12.36 0.19
C GLN A 824 -25.76 -13.02 -0.18
N VAL A 825 -24.62 -12.54 0.32
CA VAL A 825 -23.31 -13.17 0.03
C VAL A 825 -23.25 -14.56 0.67
N ILE A 826 -23.71 -14.70 1.92
CA ILE A 826 -23.74 -15.99 2.62
C ILE A 826 -24.63 -17.00 1.89
N THR A 827 -25.85 -16.63 1.51
CA THR A 827 -26.75 -17.56 0.78
C THR A 827 -26.25 -17.89 -0.62
N GLN A 828 -25.56 -16.98 -1.28
CA GLN A 828 -24.93 -17.24 -2.57
C GLN A 828 -23.85 -18.31 -2.52
N ILE A 829 -23.01 -18.26 -1.49
CA ILE A 829 -21.96 -19.26 -1.30
C ILE A 829 -22.58 -20.59 -0.84
N ILE A 830 -23.48 -20.53 0.14
CA ILE A 830 -23.97 -21.73 0.84
C ILE A 830 -25.10 -22.41 0.09
N ASP A 831 -26.13 -21.70 -0.35
CA ASP A 831 -27.30 -22.30 -1.00
C ASP A 831 -27.08 -22.42 -2.51
N PHE A 832 -26.61 -21.34 -3.15
CA PHE A 832 -26.42 -21.29 -4.60
C PHE A 832 -25.06 -21.79 -5.08
N LYS A 833 -24.20 -22.23 -4.15
CA LYS A 833 -22.87 -22.83 -4.40
C LYS A 833 -21.97 -21.99 -5.33
N LYS A 834 -22.14 -20.66 -5.32
CA LYS A 834 -21.27 -19.73 -6.05
C LYS A 834 -19.89 -19.69 -5.39
N SER A 835 -18.85 -19.48 -6.19
CA SER A 835 -17.53 -19.13 -5.66
C SER A 835 -17.59 -17.79 -4.90
N LEU A 836 -16.58 -17.52 -4.06
CA LEU A 836 -16.51 -16.28 -3.30
C LEU A 836 -16.54 -15.04 -4.21
N VAL A 837 -15.79 -15.06 -5.32
CA VAL A 837 -15.73 -13.94 -6.28
C VAL A 837 -17.10 -13.74 -6.95
N GLU A 838 -17.75 -14.82 -7.38
CA GLU A 838 -19.09 -14.73 -7.98
C GLU A 838 -20.14 -14.22 -6.98
N ALA A 839 -20.08 -14.66 -5.71
CA ALA A 839 -21.01 -14.24 -4.68
C ALA A 839 -20.85 -12.77 -4.30
N VAL A 840 -19.61 -12.28 -4.25
CA VAL A 840 -19.31 -10.86 -3.99
C VAL A 840 -19.71 -9.99 -5.18
N ASN A 841 -19.45 -10.41 -6.42
CA ASN A 841 -19.74 -9.61 -7.62
C ASN A 841 -21.19 -9.72 -8.11
N ALA A 842 -21.97 -10.61 -7.53
CA ALA A 842 -23.36 -10.78 -7.91
C ALA A 842 -24.20 -9.51 -7.63
N PRO A 843 -25.15 -9.17 -8.51
CA PRO A 843 -26.07 -8.06 -8.32
C PRO A 843 -26.87 -8.22 -7.02
N ARG A 844 -26.99 -7.14 -6.24
CA ARG A 844 -27.68 -7.17 -4.95
C ARG A 844 -29.02 -6.46 -5.00
N LEU A 845 -29.89 -6.91 -4.10
CA LEU A 845 -31.17 -6.33 -3.81
C LEU A 845 -31.12 -5.62 -2.45
N TYR A 846 -31.87 -4.53 -2.32
CA TYR A 846 -32.04 -3.85 -1.04
C TYR A 846 -33.41 -3.19 -0.96
N TYR A 847 -34.20 -3.59 0.03
CA TYR A 847 -35.48 -2.97 0.35
C TYR A 847 -35.31 -2.01 1.53
N ASP A 848 -35.74 -0.77 1.36
CA ASP A 848 -35.62 0.28 2.38
C ASP A 848 -36.86 0.46 3.26
N GLY A 849 -37.94 -0.26 2.97
CA GLY A 849 -39.23 -0.13 3.63
C GLY A 849 -40.31 0.48 2.75
N SER A 850 -39.96 1.11 1.63
CA SER A 850 -40.90 1.63 0.63
C SER A 850 -40.50 1.21 -0.79
N CYS A 851 -39.23 1.37 -1.16
CA CYS A 851 -38.69 1.08 -2.48
C CYS A 851 -37.74 -0.13 -2.45
N MET A 852 -37.82 -0.95 -3.51
CA MET A 852 -36.86 -2.01 -3.78
C MET A 852 -35.79 -1.50 -4.74
N GLN A 853 -34.55 -1.43 -4.25
CA GLN A 853 -33.40 -1.02 -5.04
C GLN A 853 -32.68 -2.26 -5.56
N VAL A 854 -32.37 -2.24 -6.85
CA VAL A 854 -31.82 -3.40 -7.55
C VAL A 854 -30.57 -2.99 -8.31
N GLU A 855 -29.45 -3.66 -8.05
CA GLU A 855 -28.23 -3.48 -8.85
C GLU A 855 -28.42 -4.09 -10.26
N PRO A 856 -27.77 -3.53 -11.29
CA PRO A 856 -27.82 -4.08 -12.64
C PRO A 856 -27.34 -5.53 -12.71
N GLY A 857 -27.97 -6.35 -13.56
CA GLY A 857 -27.53 -7.74 -13.85
C GLY A 857 -28.60 -8.82 -13.68
N TYR A 858 -29.81 -8.46 -13.27
CA TYR A 858 -30.98 -9.34 -13.33
C TYR A 858 -31.71 -9.26 -14.69
N THR A 859 -32.27 -10.38 -15.15
CA THR A 859 -33.05 -10.44 -16.40
C THR A 859 -34.38 -9.69 -16.28
N SER A 860 -34.87 -9.11 -17.37
CA SER A 860 -36.17 -8.40 -17.40
C SER A 860 -37.33 -9.27 -16.91
N GLU A 861 -37.34 -10.57 -17.22
CA GLU A 861 -38.36 -11.52 -16.77
C GLU A 861 -38.33 -11.72 -15.25
N ALA A 862 -37.16 -11.66 -14.63
CA ALA A 862 -37.01 -11.79 -13.19
C ALA A 862 -37.47 -10.52 -12.47
N LEU A 863 -37.14 -9.36 -13.04
CA LEU A 863 -37.56 -8.06 -12.51
C LEU A 863 -39.07 -7.86 -12.62
N ALA A 864 -39.70 -8.34 -13.69
CA ALA A 864 -41.16 -8.30 -13.87
C ALA A 864 -41.94 -9.08 -12.79
N ALA A 865 -41.27 -9.96 -12.02
CA ALA A 865 -41.89 -10.65 -10.90
C ALA A 865 -41.98 -9.80 -9.62
N LEU A 866 -41.18 -8.73 -9.50
CA LEU A 866 -41.29 -7.82 -8.37
C LEU A 866 -42.56 -6.96 -8.52
N PRO A 867 -43.28 -6.66 -7.43
CA PRO A 867 -44.42 -5.76 -7.49
C PRO A 867 -43.95 -4.37 -7.97
N VAL A 868 -44.62 -3.85 -9.00
CA VAL A 868 -44.36 -2.52 -9.54
C VAL A 868 -45.33 -1.55 -8.85
N GLU A 869 -44.82 -0.74 -7.93
CA GLU A 869 -45.45 0.51 -7.49
C GLU A 869 -44.41 1.63 -7.46
#